data_AF-A0A929VX61-F1
#
_entry.id   AF-A0A929VX61-F1
#
_cell.length_a   1.000
_cell.length_b   1.000
_cell.length_c   1.000
_cell.angle_alpha   90.00
_cell.angle_beta   90.00
_cell.angle_gamma   90.00
#
_symmetry.space_group_name_H-M   'P 1'
#
loop_
_entity.id
_entity.type
_entity.pdbx_description
1 polymer ?
#
loop_
_entity_poly.entity_id
_entity_poly.type
_entity_poly.pdbx_seq_one_letter_code
_entity_poly.pdbx_strand_id
1 'polypeptide(L)'
;MKKILLTTIMLMTILCSHANNYVPEVWGNIIEMTSWDAMSEYSKPYGVYSFPAKADGFKFNWLSKSKKSLNFYPTGNGIITSDGLYHFVVYDFDDYSYSYYTQLYTYNTKTWELQGSPKDVSSSFRAFDLAQDPTDGVVYGFFMTDKGYQFGTIDYNTNKQTFISKPDTAFYGLACSNEGQLYAISEGGSLFKITKNGEQILVGSLGLREQGLTVQDRVQSATIDPRTNKMYWSAYLWDNKAKEYRTGLYEINTSTGKATLIVTFPELAQVVALYIPKPEAEDNAPAAATNVKALFNGPSSHGYITFTAPSQTYTGQPLTGTLAYNVTTGKDTLSKGTCNAGEQVSVPVAVHIEKGCEKEFTVRTTNTAGISPKADVKKWIGYDKTSIPTHVSFNYTDGQVTITWNEPDSTIHKGYMDATNIRYNIVRYPDSVIVGNVTNTNFFKETLNSSSYKKFSYGIVAVNGGISSDTAYSNKIAVGPAYDIPYKEDFVRSGAFDEYTSVDVNGDKTDRVLWGYLVEKSGYWGENSKGSPVYRSSNNDANDWIITPGLNLQKNKTYKLIFDTYRDVKRYEEVMSVGLGASMNVDDYKIIADSVHPEYNIPTPHSVTFTIKKDGVYHVGFHAISPKKQSAIFLNNIEIIETIPNAIETISVKAKEQINIFSLTGERVYMGTKIPAKLKKGVYIINGKKTVIK
;
A
#
# COMPACT_ATOMS: atom_id res chain seq x y z
N MET A 1 -66.31 -69.26 2.99
CA MET A 1 -65.50 -68.24 3.68
C MET A 1 -64.07 -68.30 3.17
N LYS A 2 -63.52 -67.12 2.82
CA LYS A 2 -62.13 -66.78 2.41
C LYS A 2 -61.61 -67.23 1.02
N LYS A 3 -61.60 -66.24 0.11
CA LYS A 3 -60.62 -65.98 -0.98
C LYS A 3 -60.61 -64.46 -1.20
N ILE A 4 -59.43 -63.87 -1.45
CA ILE A 4 -59.09 -62.60 -2.16
C ILE A 4 -57.56 -62.44 -1.95
N LEU A 5 -56.65 -62.62 -2.91
CA LEU A 5 -56.38 -62.03 -4.23
C LEU A 5 -55.55 -60.72 -4.16
N LEU A 6 -54.31 -60.82 -4.63
CA LEU A 6 -53.40 -59.72 -5.00
C LEU A 6 -54.04 -58.84 -6.09
N THR A 7 -53.90 -57.52 -5.99
CA THR A 7 -53.97 -56.65 -7.17
C THR A 7 -53.10 -55.40 -6.99
N THR A 8 -52.22 -55.23 -7.97
CA THR A 8 -51.32 -54.13 -8.27
C THR A 8 -52.10 -52.81 -8.50
N ILE A 9 -51.67 -51.69 -7.90
CA ILE A 9 -52.08 -50.35 -8.35
C ILE A 9 -50.85 -49.59 -8.85
N MET A 10 -50.85 -49.42 -10.15
CA MET A 10 -50.03 -48.57 -11.00
C MET A 10 -50.31 -47.10 -10.65
N LEU A 11 -49.39 -46.41 -9.98
CA LEU A 11 -49.42 -44.94 -9.92
C LEU A 11 -48.50 -44.43 -11.03
N MET A 12 -49.16 -44.05 -12.13
CA MET A 12 -48.60 -43.45 -13.32
C MET A 12 -47.97 -42.10 -12.94
N THR A 13 -46.66 -42.05 -12.73
CA THR A 13 -45.91 -40.79 -12.80
C THR A 13 -45.98 -40.33 -14.24
N ILE A 14 -46.88 -39.39 -14.52
CA ILE A 14 -46.78 -38.50 -15.66
C ILE A 14 -45.54 -37.65 -15.40
N LEU A 15 -44.36 -38.20 -15.76
CA LEU A 15 -43.24 -37.37 -16.19
C LEU A 15 -43.72 -36.71 -17.48
N CYS A 16 -44.38 -35.57 -17.34
CA CYS A 16 -44.38 -34.60 -18.41
C CYS A 16 -42.90 -34.36 -18.69
N SER A 17 -42.41 -34.95 -19.77
CA SER A 17 -41.17 -34.56 -20.41
C SER A 17 -41.34 -33.10 -20.83
N HIS A 18 -41.15 -32.18 -19.88
CA HIS A 18 -40.60 -30.90 -20.23
C HIS A 18 -39.22 -31.27 -20.78
N ALA A 19 -39.12 -31.32 -22.11
CA ALA A 19 -37.84 -31.13 -22.75
C ALA A 19 -37.25 -29.90 -22.07
N ASN A 20 -36.24 -30.12 -21.24
CA ASN A 20 -35.73 -29.08 -20.38
C ASN A 20 -35.11 -28.05 -21.34
N ASN A 21 -35.76 -26.91 -21.55
CA ASN A 21 -35.29 -25.83 -22.43
C ASN A 21 -34.03 -25.14 -21.87
N TYR A 22 -33.31 -25.82 -20.98
CA TYR A 22 -32.07 -25.36 -20.38
C TYR A 22 -30.99 -25.31 -21.46
N VAL A 23 -30.45 -24.12 -21.62
CA VAL A 23 -29.30 -23.83 -22.47
C VAL A 23 -28.25 -23.22 -21.55
N PRO A 24 -27.09 -23.87 -21.34
CA PRO A 24 -26.07 -23.31 -20.46
C PRO A 24 -25.53 -22.00 -21.03
N GLU A 25 -25.30 -21.04 -20.14
CA GLU A 25 -24.41 -19.93 -20.42
C GLU A 25 -22.97 -20.42 -20.22
N VAL A 26 -22.17 -20.31 -21.27
CA VAL A 26 -20.76 -20.68 -21.27
C VAL A 26 -19.94 -19.40 -21.17
N TRP A 27 -18.93 -19.41 -20.30
CA TRP A 27 -17.92 -18.37 -20.21
C TRP A 27 -16.64 -18.86 -20.88
N GLY A 28 -15.92 -17.94 -21.52
CA GLY A 28 -14.61 -18.24 -22.09
C GLY A 28 -13.83 -16.96 -22.38
N ASN A 29 -12.51 -17.06 -22.37
CA ASN A 29 -11.62 -15.98 -22.75
C ASN A 29 -11.41 -15.98 -24.26
N ILE A 30 -11.63 -14.84 -24.91
CA ILE A 30 -11.39 -14.70 -26.36
C ILE A 30 -10.01 -14.10 -26.57
N ILE A 31 -9.15 -14.83 -27.28
CA ILE A 31 -7.75 -14.46 -27.52
C ILE A 31 -7.43 -14.12 -28.98
N GLU A 32 -8.36 -14.39 -29.89
CA GLU A 32 -8.22 -14.07 -31.30
C GLU A 32 -9.62 -13.88 -31.91
N MET A 33 -9.77 -12.91 -32.79
CA MET A 33 -10.90 -12.69 -33.70
C MET A 33 -10.37 -11.98 -34.94
N THR A 34 -10.91 -12.29 -36.12
CA THR A 34 -10.46 -11.70 -37.39
C THR A 34 -10.57 -10.17 -37.41
N SER A 35 -11.57 -9.58 -36.73
CA SER A 35 -11.66 -8.10 -36.64
C SER A 35 -10.54 -7.47 -35.82
N TRP A 36 -9.84 -8.23 -34.97
CA TRP A 36 -8.77 -7.73 -34.12
C TRP A 36 -7.43 -7.58 -34.86
N ASP A 37 -7.29 -8.19 -36.04
CA ASP A 37 -6.05 -8.18 -36.83
C ASP A 37 -5.63 -6.76 -37.23
N ALA A 38 -6.59 -5.86 -37.44
CA ALA A 38 -6.35 -4.46 -37.77
C ALA A 38 -6.20 -3.55 -36.52
N MET A 39 -6.40 -4.08 -35.31
CA MET A 39 -6.34 -3.32 -34.07
C MET A 39 -4.91 -3.28 -33.52
N SER A 40 -4.55 -2.18 -32.86
CA SER A 40 -3.32 -2.15 -32.06
C SER A 40 -3.44 -3.12 -30.90
N GLU A 41 -2.34 -3.71 -30.45
CA GLU A 41 -2.32 -4.69 -29.34
C GLU A 41 -3.09 -4.20 -28.10
N TYR A 42 -2.84 -2.96 -27.68
CA TYR A 42 -3.51 -2.31 -26.54
C TYR A 42 -4.99 -1.98 -26.73
N SER A 43 -5.52 -2.11 -27.95
CA SER A 43 -6.92 -1.85 -28.27
C SER A 43 -7.74 -3.14 -28.39
N LYS A 44 -7.08 -4.30 -28.48
CA LYS A 44 -7.76 -5.59 -28.63
C LYS A 44 -8.63 -5.86 -27.39
N PRO A 45 -9.91 -6.21 -27.57
CA PRO A 45 -10.83 -6.38 -26.45
C PRO A 45 -10.66 -7.77 -25.80
N TYR A 46 -9.46 -8.06 -25.32
CA TYR A 46 -9.16 -9.25 -24.53
C TYR A 46 -10.01 -9.29 -23.28
N GLY A 47 -10.54 -10.46 -22.95
CA GLY A 47 -11.42 -10.59 -21.80
C GLY A 47 -12.18 -11.89 -21.77
N VAL A 48 -12.93 -12.05 -20.67
CA VAL A 48 -13.89 -13.15 -20.54
C VAL A 48 -15.23 -12.70 -21.08
N TYR A 49 -15.83 -13.55 -21.91
CA TYR A 49 -17.12 -13.34 -22.54
C TYR A 49 -18.07 -14.46 -22.12
N SER A 50 -19.35 -14.13 -21.93
CA SER A 50 -20.41 -15.12 -21.86
C SER A 50 -21.12 -15.27 -23.19
N PHE A 51 -21.61 -16.48 -23.47
CA PHE A 51 -22.40 -16.80 -24.65
C PHE A 51 -23.27 -18.03 -24.41
N PRO A 52 -24.44 -18.15 -25.05
CA PRO A 52 -25.31 -19.30 -24.85
C PRO A 52 -24.83 -20.49 -25.69
N ALA A 53 -24.97 -21.72 -25.18
CA ALA A 53 -24.69 -22.95 -25.94
C ALA A 53 -25.82 -23.29 -26.94
N LYS A 54 -26.17 -22.36 -27.84
CA LYS A 54 -27.13 -22.53 -28.93
C LYS A 54 -26.82 -21.59 -30.09
N ALA A 55 -27.27 -21.95 -31.30
CA ALA A 55 -27.13 -21.09 -32.48
C ALA A 55 -28.11 -19.91 -32.50
N ASP A 56 -29.37 -20.14 -32.14
CA ASP A 56 -30.40 -19.10 -32.19
C ASP A 56 -30.14 -17.98 -31.16
N GLY A 57 -30.03 -16.75 -31.63
CA GLY A 57 -29.71 -15.58 -30.82
C GLY A 57 -28.28 -15.57 -30.24
N PHE A 58 -27.35 -16.33 -30.82
CA PHE A 58 -25.96 -16.38 -30.36
C PHE A 58 -25.29 -15.00 -30.43
N LYS A 59 -24.61 -14.63 -29.34
CA LYS A 59 -23.74 -13.46 -29.27
C LYS A 59 -22.75 -13.60 -28.11
N PHE A 60 -21.57 -13.02 -28.28
CA PHE A 60 -20.62 -12.85 -27.18
C PHE A 60 -20.97 -11.59 -26.36
N ASN A 61 -21.06 -11.74 -25.04
CA ASN A 61 -21.26 -10.63 -24.10
C ASN A 61 -19.99 -10.46 -23.26
N TRP A 62 -19.34 -9.30 -23.36
CA TRP A 62 -18.07 -9.05 -22.68
C TRP A 62 -18.27 -8.81 -21.17
N LEU A 63 -17.94 -9.81 -20.35
CA LEU A 63 -18.12 -9.78 -18.89
C LEU A 63 -17.09 -8.86 -18.20
N SER A 64 -15.85 -8.87 -18.67
CA SER A 64 -14.74 -8.11 -18.05
C SER A 64 -14.59 -6.65 -18.55
N LYS A 65 -15.49 -6.16 -19.42
CA LYS A 65 -15.38 -4.86 -20.14
C LYS A 65 -15.13 -3.64 -19.25
N SER A 66 -15.73 -3.60 -18.06
CA SER A 66 -15.79 -2.38 -17.24
C SER A 66 -14.58 -2.15 -16.35
N LYS A 67 -13.59 -3.06 -16.37
CA LYS A 67 -12.49 -3.07 -15.41
C LYS A 67 -11.17 -2.88 -16.14
N LYS A 68 -10.36 -1.91 -15.65
CA LYS A 68 -9.07 -1.45 -16.21
C LYS A 68 -7.95 -2.52 -16.25
N SER A 69 -8.27 -3.81 -16.31
CA SER A 69 -7.24 -4.83 -16.36
C SER A 69 -6.82 -5.08 -17.80
N LEU A 70 -5.59 -4.67 -18.12
CA LEU A 70 -5.05 -4.64 -19.48
C LEU A 70 -4.64 -6.02 -20.00
N ASN A 71 -4.49 -7.02 -19.12
CA ASN A 71 -3.85 -8.29 -19.48
C ASN A 71 -4.82 -9.45 -19.29
N PHE A 72 -5.71 -9.66 -20.25
CA PHE A 72 -6.59 -10.83 -20.38
C PHE A 72 -6.15 -11.75 -21.53
N TYR A 73 -4.85 -11.83 -21.80
CA TYR A 73 -4.28 -12.60 -22.91
C TYR A 73 -3.58 -13.88 -22.41
N PRO A 74 -4.33 -14.98 -22.12
CA PRO A 74 -3.74 -16.24 -21.67
C PRO A 74 -3.01 -16.94 -22.82
N THR A 75 -1.70 -17.15 -22.65
CA THR A 75 -0.87 -17.86 -23.64
C THR A 75 -0.80 -19.36 -23.38
N GLY A 76 -1.23 -19.81 -22.20
CA GLY A 76 -1.24 -21.22 -21.76
C GLY A 76 -2.59 -21.64 -21.19
N ASN A 77 -3.67 -21.16 -21.81
CA ASN A 77 -5.05 -21.32 -21.35
C ASN A 77 -5.23 -20.84 -19.88
N GLY A 78 -6.37 -21.12 -19.26
CA GLY A 78 -6.68 -20.74 -17.88
C GLY A 78 -7.80 -21.61 -17.31
N ILE A 79 -8.07 -21.44 -16.03
CA ILE A 79 -9.13 -22.16 -15.32
C ILE A 79 -9.86 -21.23 -14.35
N ILE A 80 -11.18 -21.39 -14.28
CA ILE A 80 -11.97 -20.85 -13.19
C ILE A 80 -12.17 -21.96 -12.15
N THR A 81 -11.63 -21.77 -10.95
CA THR A 81 -11.76 -22.71 -9.84
C THR A 81 -13.05 -22.50 -9.06
N SER A 82 -13.48 -23.51 -8.32
CA SER A 82 -14.74 -23.54 -7.55
C SER A 82 -14.86 -22.46 -6.46
N ASP A 83 -13.75 -21.84 -6.05
CA ASP A 83 -13.71 -20.67 -5.17
C ASP A 83 -14.05 -19.34 -5.88
N GLY A 84 -14.27 -19.37 -7.19
CA GLY A 84 -14.61 -18.20 -7.99
C GLY A 84 -13.41 -17.37 -8.42
N LEU A 85 -12.22 -17.98 -8.47
CA LEU A 85 -11.02 -17.34 -8.99
C LEU A 85 -10.72 -17.82 -10.42
N TYR A 86 -10.36 -16.88 -11.29
CA TYR A 86 -9.87 -17.15 -12.64
C TYR A 86 -8.35 -17.04 -12.67
N HIS A 87 -7.68 -18.17 -12.91
CA HIS A 87 -6.23 -18.29 -12.99
C HIS A 87 -5.79 -18.54 -14.43
N PHE A 88 -4.82 -17.76 -14.92
CA PHE A 88 -4.16 -18.03 -16.20
C PHE A 88 -2.75 -17.49 -16.23
N VAL A 89 -1.96 -17.95 -17.19
CA VAL A 89 -0.60 -17.47 -17.39
C VAL A 89 -0.44 -16.66 -18.66
N VAL A 90 0.40 -15.64 -18.57
CA VAL A 90 0.97 -14.91 -19.71
C VAL A 90 2.44 -15.32 -19.82
N TYR A 91 2.84 -15.78 -20.99
CA TYR A 91 4.21 -16.07 -21.37
C TYR A 91 4.56 -15.17 -22.54
N ASP A 92 5.47 -14.24 -22.30
CA ASP A 92 5.81 -13.21 -23.28
C ASP A 92 7.30 -12.88 -23.20
N PHE A 93 7.80 -12.19 -24.22
CA PHE A 93 9.16 -11.72 -24.30
C PHE A 93 9.24 -10.28 -23.79
N ASP A 94 10.09 -10.03 -22.79
CA ASP A 94 10.37 -8.67 -22.35
C ASP A 94 11.53 -8.10 -23.16
N ASP A 95 11.24 -7.09 -23.99
CA ASP A 95 12.23 -6.40 -24.83
C ASP A 95 13.30 -5.67 -24.00
N TYR A 96 12.99 -5.25 -22.77
CA TYR A 96 13.94 -4.54 -21.91
C TYR A 96 14.94 -5.49 -21.25
N SER A 97 14.46 -6.63 -20.75
CA SER A 97 15.33 -7.66 -20.14
C SER A 97 15.91 -8.64 -21.17
N TYR A 98 15.40 -8.62 -22.41
CA TYR A 98 15.70 -9.55 -23.50
C TYR A 98 15.52 -11.02 -23.09
N SER A 99 14.46 -11.30 -22.32
CA SER A 99 14.17 -12.64 -21.80
C SER A 99 12.68 -12.93 -21.81
N TYR A 100 12.33 -14.20 -21.98
CA TYR A 100 10.96 -14.64 -21.73
C TYR A 100 10.64 -14.65 -20.24
N TYR A 101 9.44 -14.19 -19.89
CA TYR A 101 8.89 -14.29 -18.55
C TYR A 101 7.60 -15.13 -18.57
N THR A 102 7.19 -15.63 -17.41
CA THR A 102 5.89 -16.27 -17.23
C THR A 102 5.24 -15.73 -15.97
N GLN A 103 4.07 -15.12 -16.11
CA GLN A 103 3.33 -14.53 -15.00
C GLN A 103 1.98 -15.18 -14.82
N LEU A 104 1.67 -15.55 -13.58
CA LEU A 104 0.37 -16.02 -13.15
C LEU A 104 -0.50 -14.82 -12.76
N TYR A 105 -1.62 -14.69 -13.44
CA TYR A 105 -2.69 -13.74 -13.14
C TYR A 105 -3.82 -14.45 -12.42
N THR A 106 -4.42 -13.77 -11.44
CA THR A 106 -5.57 -14.28 -10.67
C THR A 106 -6.62 -13.20 -10.57
N TYR A 107 -7.83 -13.47 -11.04
CA TYR A 107 -8.96 -12.54 -11.02
C TYR A 107 -10.11 -13.10 -10.19
N ASN A 108 -10.84 -12.23 -9.50
CA ASN A 108 -12.12 -12.60 -8.91
C ASN A 108 -13.21 -12.60 -9.98
N THR A 109 -13.94 -13.68 -10.19
CA THR A 109 -14.93 -13.76 -11.30
C THR A 109 -16.23 -13.00 -11.02
N LYS A 110 -16.48 -12.57 -9.78
CA LYS A 110 -17.64 -11.73 -9.43
C LYS A 110 -17.39 -10.25 -9.75
N THR A 111 -16.16 -9.78 -9.51
CA THR A 111 -15.81 -8.37 -9.71
C THR A 111 -14.97 -8.11 -10.96
N TRP A 112 -14.36 -9.17 -11.52
CA TRP A 112 -13.32 -9.13 -12.56
C TRP A 112 -12.10 -8.28 -12.17
N GLU A 113 -11.83 -8.16 -10.88
CA GLU A 113 -10.68 -7.43 -10.34
C GLU A 113 -9.50 -8.36 -10.08
N LEU A 114 -8.31 -7.90 -10.48
CA LEU A 114 -7.05 -8.59 -10.27
C LEU A 114 -6.77 -8.74 -8.77
N GLN A 115 -6.46 -9.95 -8.34
CA GLN A 115 -6.14 -10.32 -6.97
C GLN A 115 -4.64 -10.16 -6.72
N GLY A 116 -4.24 -8.95 -6.30
CA GLY A 116 -2.84 -8.61 -6.06
C GLY A 116 -2.01 -8.44 -7.34
N SER A 117 -0.70 -8.27 -7.21
CA SER A 117 0.19 -8.19 -8.36
C SER A 117 0.36 -9.56 -9.03
N PRO A 118 0.52 -9.62 -10.36
CA PRO A 118 0.89 -10.85 -11.06
C PRO A 118 2.15 -11.47 -10.46
N LYS A 119 2.21 -12.81 -10.41
CA LYS A 119 3.33 -13.54 -9.79
C LYS A 119 4.19 -14.20 -10.86
N ASP A 120 5.49 -14.00 -10.79
CA ASP A 120 6.42 -14.75 -11.65
C ASP A 120 6.40 -16.24 -11.28
N VAL A 121 6.26 -17.09 -12.30
CA VAL A 121 6.18 -18.55 -12.16
C VAL A 121 7.05 -19.23 -13.22
N SER A 122 7.27 -20.53 -13.07
CA SER A 122 7.98 -21.33 -14.08
C SER A 122 7.21 -21.35 -15.40
N SER A 123 7.93 -21.36 -16.53
CA SER A 123 7.35 -21.52 -17.87
C SER A 123 6.61 -22.84 -18.07
N SER A 124 6.82 -23.81 -17.17
CA SER A 124 6.08 -25.07 -17.08
C SER A 124 4.61 -24.90 -16.68
N PHE A 125 4.20 -23.73 -16.17
CA PHE A 125 2.80 -23.42 -15.83
C PHE A 125 1.89 -23.31 -17.05
N ARG A 126 2.45 -23.19 -18.26
CA ARG A 126 1.67 -23.14 -19.49
C ARG A 126 0.95 -24.47 -19.70
N ALA A 127 -0.38 -24.41 -19.78
CA ALA A 127 -1.21 -25.57 -20.07
C ALA A 127 -1.87 -25.46 -21.45
N PHE A 128 -2.24 -26.59 -22.06
CA PHE A 128 -3.16 -26.57 -23.19
C PHE A 128 -4.59 -26.41 -22.71
N ASP A 129 -4.95 -27.10 -21.63
CA ASP A 129 -6.23 -26.96 -20.94
C ASP A 129 -6.12 -27.51 -19.51
N LEU A 130 -7.04 -27.09 -18.66
CA LEU A 130 -7.07 -27.38 -17.24
C LEU A 130 -8.50 -27.75 -16.83
N ALA A 131 -8.65 -28.72 -15.92
CA ALA A 131 -9.93 -29.05 -15.33
C ALA A 131 -9.79 -29.31 -13.82
N GLN A 132 -10.69 -28.74 -13.03
CA GLN A 132 -10.81 -29.06 -11.62
C GLN A 132 -11.73 -30.27 -11.46
N ASP A 133 -11.28 -31.27 -10.70
CA ASP A 133 -12.16 -32.34 -10.25
C ASP A 133 -13.10 -31.81 -9.15
N PRO A 134 -14.43 -31.82 -9.37
CA PRO A 134 -15.38 -31.28 -8.41
C PRO A 134 -15.53 -32.13 -7.14
N THR A 135 -15.01 -33.37 -7.12
CA THR A 135 -15.15 -34.31 -5.99
C THR A 135 -14.05 -34.15 -4.93
N ASP A 136 -12.85 -33.71 -5.33
CA ASP A 136 -11.70 -33.51 -4.44
C ASP A 136 -11.07 -32.10 -4.53
N GLY A 137 -11.45 -31.30 -5.53
CA GLY A 137 -10.96 -29.95 -5.75
C GLY A 137 -9.59 -29.86 -6.46
N VAL A 138 -9.00 -30.99 -6.86
CA VAL A 138 -7.67 -31.02 -7.50
C VAL A 138 -7.76 -30.50 -8.93
N VAL A 139 -6.86 -29.60 -9.31
CA VAL A 139 -6.76 -29.09 -10.69
C VAL A 139 -5.76 -29.95 -11.47
N TYR A 140 -6.25 -30.58 -12.54
CA TYR A 140 -5.48 -31.37 -13.48
C TYR A 140 -5.24 -30.57 -14.77
N GLY A 141 -4.13 -30.84 -15.45
CA GLY A 141 -3.80 -30.17 -16.71
C GLY A 141 -2.82 -30.93 -17.58
N PHE A 142 -2.82 -30.58 -18.87
CA PHE A 142 -1.76 -30.94 -19.81
C PHE A 142 -0.84 -29.74 -20.01
N PHE A 143 0.37 -29.84 -19.49
CA PHE A 143 1.35 -28.76 -19.42
C PHE A 143 2.40 -28.88 -20.52
N MET A 144 2.83 -27.73 -21.03
CA MET A 144 4.00 -27.60 -21.89
C MET A 144 5.23 -27.32 -21.03
N THR A 145 6.18 -28.25 -21.03
CA THR A 145 7.43 -28.14 -20.28
C THR A 145 8.64 -28.19 -21.21
N ASP A 146 9.82 -27.90 -20.68
CA ASP A 146 11.11 -28.12 -21.35
C ASP A 146 11.34 -29.59 -21.77
N LYS A 147 10.68 -30.53 -21.07
CA LYS A 147 10.71 -31.97 -21.37
C LYS A 147 9.59 -32.42 -22.32
N GLY A 148 8.87 -31.48 -22.92
CA GLY A 148 7.69 -31.70 -23.76
C GLY A 148 6.39 -31.75 -22.95
N TYR A 149 5.36 -32.37 -23.52
CA TYR A 149 4.04 -32.49 -22.92
C TYR A 149 4.09 -33.31 -21.62
N GLN A 150 3.40 -32.84 -20.58
CA GLN A 150 3.26 -33.52 -19.29
C GLN A 150 1.82 -33.44 -18.81
N PHE A 151 1.28 -34.55 -18.31
CA PHE A 151 0.04 -34.55 -17.53
C PHE A 151 0.38 -34.42 -16.05
N GLY A 152 -0.38 -33.61 -15.32
CA GLY A 152 -0.13 -33.40 -13.89
C GLY A 152 -1.21 -32.57 -13.21
N THR A 153 -0.88 -32.10 -12.02
CA THR A 153 -1.72 -31.20 -11.22
C THR A 153 -1.04 -29.87 -10.95
N ILE A 154 -1.86 -28.87 -10.59
CA ILE A 154 -1.40 -27.57 -10.09
C ILE A 154 -2.18 -27.17 -8.84
N ASP A 155 -1.47 -26.67 -7.84
CA ASP A 155 -2.06 -26.02 -6.67
C ASP A 155 -1.74 -24.52 -6.70
N TYR A 156 -2.76 -23.69 -6.87
CA TYR A 156 -2.63 -22.23 -6.93
C TYR A 156 -2.44 -21.56 -5.57
N ASN A 157 -2.68 -22.28 -4.45
CA ASN A 157 -2.38 -21.75 -3.12
C ASN A 157 -0.88 -21.77 -2.86
N THR A 158 -0.21 -22.86 -3.26
CA THR A 158 1.24 -23.05 -3.09
C THR A 158 2.04 -22.71 -4.35
N ASN A 159 1.37 -22.41 -5.48
CA ASN A 159 1.97 -22.25 -6.80
C ASN A 159 2.91 -23.39 -7.16
N LYS A 160 2.42 -24.64 -7.05
CA LYS A 160 3.22 -25.83 -7.29
C LYS A 160 2.56 -26.78 -8.28
N GLN A 161 3.33 -27.23 -9.27
CA GLN A 161 2.93 -28.29 -10.19
C GLN A 161 3.47 -29.64 -9.73
N THR A 162 2.71 -30.70 -9.99
CA THR A 162 3.16 -32.10 -9.80
C THR A 162 2.88 -32.87 -11.08
N PHE A 163 3.94 -33.24 -11.81
CA PHE A 163 3.81 -34.03 -13.03
C PHE A 163 3.67 -35.52 -12.71
N ILE A 164 2.75 -36.18 -13.41
CA ILE A 164 2.30 -37.55 -13.13
C ILE A 164 2.76 -38.48 -14.25
N SER A 165 2.52 -38.11 -15.51
CA SER A 165 2.87 -38.93 -16.67
C SER A 165 3.20 -38.08 -17.89
N LYS A 166 3.88 -38.70 -18.86
CA LYS A 166 4.06 -38.14 -20.21
C LYS A 166 2.97 -38.71 -21.11
N PRO A 167 2.09 -37.88 -21.70
CA PRO A 167 1.09 -38.36 -22.66
C PRO A 167 1.73 -38.77 -23.98
N ASP A 168 1.06 -39.67 -24.71
CA ASP A 168 1.55 -40.21 -25.99
C ASP A 168 1.27 -39.27 -27.18
N THR A 169 0.41 -38.27 -26.97
CA THR A 169 -0.06 -37.29 -27.97
C THR A 169 -0.40 -35.98 -27.27
N ALA A 170 -0.53 -34.88 -28.02
CA ALA A 170 -1.04 -33.63 -27.48
C ALA A 170 -2.55 -33.71 -27.24
N PHE A 171 -3.01 -33.05 -26.17
CA PHE A 171 -4.43 -32.91 -25.84
C PHE A 171 -4.78 -31.43 -25.76
N TYR A 172 -5.80 -31.01 -26.51
CA TYR A 172 -6.20 -29.61 -26.65
C TYR A 172 -7.51 -29.25 -25.93
N GLY A 173 -8.14 -30.22 -25.28
CA GLY A 173 -9.28 -29.98 -24.40
C GLY A 173 -9.25 -30.97 -23.24
N LEU A 174 -9.58 -30.51 -22.05
CA LEU A 174 -9.66 -31.31 -20.82
C LEU A 174 -10.87 -30.85 -20.00
N ALA A 175 -11.75 -31.78 -19.66
CA ALA A 175 -12.90 -31.51 -18.80
C ALA A 175 -13.03 -32.60 -17.72
N CYS A 176 -13.67 -32.28 -16.60
CA CYS A 176 -13.97 -33.24 -15.54
C CYS A 176 -15.47 -33.35 -15.33
N SER A 177 -15.98 -34.59 -15.33
CA SER A 177 -17.38 -34.87 -14.99
C SER A 177 -17.68 -34.66 -13.51
N ASN A 178 -18.97 -34.63 -13.18
CA ASN A 178 -19.45 -34.52 -11.80
C ASN A 178 -18.97 -35.68 -10.90
N GLU A 179 -18.67 -36.84 -11.49
CA GLU A 179 -18.16 -38.02 -10.79
C GLU A 179 -16.61 -38.09 -10.75
N GLY A 180 -15.91 -37.03 -11.17
CA GLY A 180 -14.44 -36.97 -11.12
C GLY A 180 -13.70 -37.63 -12.29
N GLN A 181 -14.43 -38.18 -13.28
CA GLN A 181 -13.79 -38.72 -14.50
C GLN A 181 -13.32 -37.57 -15.40
N LEU A 182 -12.02 -37.57 -15.73
CA LEU A 182 -11.42 -36.66 -16.70
C LEU A 182 -11.63 -37.17 -18.13
N TYR A 183 -11.95 -36.25 -19.04
CA TYR A 183 -12.07 -36.49 -20.48
C TYR A 183 -11.17 -35.52 -21.23
N ALA A 184 -10.42 -36.03 -22.21
CA ALA A 184 -9.48 -35.23 -22.98
C ALA A 184 -9.62 -35.45 -24.49
N ILE A 185 -9.46 -34.38 -25.26
CA ILE A 185 -9.54 -34.38 -26.73
C ILE A 185 -8.13 -34.32 -27.31
N SER A 186 -7.73 -35.34 -28.06
CA SER A 186 -6.39 -35.41 -28.65
C SER A 186 -6.27 -34.61 -29.95
N GLU A 187 -5.04 -34.27 -30.33
CA GLU A 187 -4.71 -33.68 -31.65
C GLU A 187 -5.20 -34.57 -32.81
N GLY A 188 -5.29 -35.88 -32.58
CA GLY A 188 -5.76 -36.85 -33.55
C GLY A 188 -7.26 -36.77 -33.84
N GLY A 189 -8.04 -36.03 -33.04
CA GLY A 189 -9.49 -35.94 -33.16
C GLY A 189 -10.22 -37.14 -32.56
N SER A 190 -9.77 -37.58 -31.38
CA SER A 190 -10.41 -38.64 -30.58
C SER A 190 -10.62 -38.20 -29.14
N LEU A 191 -11.63 -38.75 -28.49
CA LEU A 191 -11.89 -38.57 -27.07
C LEU A 191 -11.25 -39.69 -26.25
N PHE A 192 -10.62 -39.33 -25.14
CA PHE A 192 -10.05 -40.24 -24.17
C PHE A 192 -10.63 -40.00 -22.77
N LYS A 193 -10.75 -41.05 -21.98
CA LYS A 193 -10.79 -40.96 -20.52
C LYS A 193 -9.37 -40.91 -20.00
N ILE A 194 -9.09 -39.99 -19.11
CA ILE A 194 -7.80 -39.88 -18.42
C ILE A 194 -8.00 -40.30 -16.98
N THR A 195 -7.25 -41.30 -16.53
CA THR A 195 -7.24 -41.67 -15.11
C THR A 195 -6.40 -40.68 -14.31
N LYS A 196 -6.54 -40.65 -12.97
CA LYS A 196 -5.77 -39.71 -12.14
C LYS A 196 -4.27 -40.02 -12.10
N ASN A 197 -3.86 -41.25 -12.41
CA ASN A 197 -2.46 -41.65 -12.62
C ASN A 197 -1.98 -41.44 -14.07
N GLY A 198 -2.80 -40.84 -14.94
CA GLY A 198 -2.41 -40.42 -16.29
C GLY A 198 -2.46 -41.50 -17.37
N GLU A 199 -3.18 -42.60 -17.14
CA GLU A 199 -3.50 -43.60 -18.16
C GLU A 199 -4.55 -43.04 -19.12
N GLN A 200 -4.31 -43.24 -20.42
CA GLN A 200 -5.15 -42.75 -21.50
C GLN A 200 -5.99 -43.90 -22.07
N ILE A 201 -7.31 -43.84 -21.88
CA ILE A 201 -8.24 -44.88 -22.34
C ILE A 201 -9.10 -44.31 -23.47
N LEU A 202 -8.92 -44.81 -24.69
CA LEU A 202 -9.68 -44.36 -25.86
C LEU A 202 -11.18 -44.61 -25.66
N VAL A 203 -12.00 -43.57 -25.87
CA VAL A 203 -13.46 -43.68 -25.91
C VAL A 203 -13.93 -43.88 -27.35
N GLY A 204 -13.45 -43.03 -28.27
CA GLY A 204 -13.84 -43.09 -29.68
C GLY A 204 -13.43 -41.87 -30.48
N SER A 205 -13.65 -41.92 -31.79
CA SER A 205 -13.41 -40.81 -32.73
C SER A 205 -14.42 -39.69 -32.53
N LEU A 206 -13.98 -38.43 -32.71
CA LEU A 206 -14.89 -37.27 -32.74
C LEU A 206 -15.81 -37.25 -33.97
N GLY A 207 -15.52 -38.06 -35.01
CA GLY A 207 -16.30 -38.07 -36.26
C GLY A 207 -16.04 -36.89 -37.20
N LEU A 208 -15.02 -36.07 -36.90
CA LEU A 208 -14.66 -34.87 -37.67
C LEU A 208 -13.96 -35.18 -38.99
N ARG A 209 -13.08 -36.19 -39.02
CA ARG A 209 -12.31 -36.55 -40.22
C ARG A 209 -13.21 -36.98 -41.38
N GLU A 210 -14.30 -37.70 -41.10
CA GLU A 210 -15.31 -38.10 -42.10
C GLU A 210 -15.99 -36.88 -42.75
N GLN A 211 -16.08 -35.77 -42.00
CA GLN A 211 -16.62 -34.50 -42.49
C GLN A 211 -15.58 -33.69 -43.28
N GLY A 212 -14.29 -34.08 -43.22
CA GLY A 212 -13.17 -33.32 -43.79
C GLY A 212 -12.53 -32.34 -42.80
N LEU A 213 -12.86 -32.43 -41.51
CA LEU A 213 -12.38 -31.51 -40.48
C LEU A 213 -11.21 -32.14 -39.69
N THR A 214 -10.17 -31.36 -39.45
CA THR A 214 -8.99 -31.75 -38.65
C THR A 214 -8.75 -30.77 -37.51
N VAL A 215 -8.46 -31.29 -36.32
CA VAL A 215 -8.08 -30.47 -35.16
C VAL A 215 -6.77 -29.75 -35.46
N GLN A 216 -6.64 -28.49 -35.05
CA GLN A 216 -5.43 -27.71 -35.23
C GLN A 216 -4.62 -27.60 -33.94
N ASP A 217 -3.32 -27.34 -34.10
CA ASP A 217 -2.32 -27.14 -33.04
C ASP A 217 -2.42 -25.75 -32.39
N ARG A 218 -3.64 -25.40 -31.98
CA ARG A 218 -3.97 -24.16 -31.29
C ARG A 218 -4.57 -24.49 -29.93
N VAL A 219 -4.33 -23.62 -28.95
CA VAL A 219 -4.99 -23.74 -27.64
C VAL A 219 -6.51 -23.69 -27.82
N GLN A 220 -7.16 -24.69 -27.27
CA GLN A 220 -8.61 -24.90 -27.29
C GLN A 220 -9.02 -25.22 -25.87
N SER A 221 -10.32 -25.33 -25.60
CA SER A 221 -10.75 -25.64 -24.24
C SER A 221 -12.04 -26.42 -24.21
N ALA A 222 -12.17 -27.32 -23.24
CA ALA A 222 -13.37 -28.08 -22.99
C ALA A 222 -13.83 -27.87 -21.54
N THR A 223 -15.13 -28.04 -21.33
CA THR A 223 -15.73 -27.99 -20.00
C THR A 223 -16.93 -28.92 -19.94
N ILE A 224 -17.32 -29.32 -18.74
CA ILE A 224 -18.54 -30.11 -18.53
C ILE A 224 -19.52 -29.25 -17.73
N ASP A 225 -20.76 -29.18 -18.21
CA ASP A 225 -21.82 -28.49 -17.49
C ASP A 225 -22.11 -29.23 -16.18
N PRO A 226 -21.93 -28.60 -15.01
CA PRO A 226 -22.21 -29.22 -13.72
C PRO A 226 -23.68 -29.60 -13.56
N ARG A 227 -24.60 -29.01 -14.33
CA ARG A 227 -26.04 -29.30 -14.25
C ARG A 227 -26.43 -30.56 -15.04
N THR A 228 -25.95 -30.71 -16.27
CA THR A 228 -26.37 -31.81 -17.16
C THR A 228 -25.31 -32.88 -17.39
N ASN A 229 -24.08 -32.69 -16.88
CA ASN A 229 -22.92 -33.54 -17.14
C ASN A 229 -22.57 -33.66 -18.64
N LYS A 230 -22.99 -32.69 -19.46
CA LYS A 230 -22.70 -32.65 -20.89
C LYS A 230 -21.36 -31.95 -21.12
N MET A 231 -20.52 -32.53 -21.98
CA MET A 231 -19.23 -31.97 -22.33
C MET A 231 -19.36 -31.03 -23.53
N TYR A 232 -18.79 -29.84 -23.39
CA TYR A 232 -18.71 -28.81 -24.42
C TYR A 232 -17.25 -28.54 -24.76
N TRP A 233 -16.97 -28.29 -26.04
CA TRP A 233 -15.63 -28.03 -26.52
C TRP A 233 -15.63 -26.85 -27.49
N SER A 234 -14.77 -25.87 -27.22
CA SER A 234 -14.42 -24.79 -28.12
C SER A 234 -13.35 -25.30 -29.08
N ALA A 235 -13.75 -25.54 -30.32
CA ALA A 235 -12.91 -26.15 -31.34
C ALA A 235 -12.26 -25.11 -32.26
N TYR A 236 -11.03 -25.37 -32.65
CA TYR A 236 -10.32 -24.69 -33.73
C TYR A 236 -9.88 -25.73 -34.75
N LEU A 237 -10.51 -25.70 -35.93
CA LEU A 237 -10.46 -26.77 -36.93
C LEU A 237 -9.98 -26.23 -38.27
N TRP A 238 -9.37 -27.11 -39.07
CA TRP A 238 -9.13 -26.89 -40.49
C TRP A 238 -10.13 -27.70 -41.31
N ASP A 239 -10.82 -27.03 -42.23
CA ASP A 239 -11.69 -27.67 -43.21
C ASP A 239 -10.89 -28.02 -44.46
N ASN A 240 -10.60 -29.31 -44.63
CA ASN A 240 -9.80 -29.79 -45.75
C ASN A 240 -10.52 -29.67 -47.10
N LYS A 241 -11.85 -29.56 -47.11
CA LYS A 241 -12.65 -29.42 -48.33
C LYS A 241 -12.74 -27.95 -48.73
N ALA A 242 -13.09 -27.08 -47.78
CA ALA A 242 -13.23 -25.65 -48.02
C ALA A 242 -11.89 -24.87 -48.03
N LYS A 243 -10.81 -25.48 -47.51
CA LYS A 243 -9.48 -24.87 -47.37
C LYS A 243 -9.49 -23.59 -46.51
N GLU A 244 -10.26 -23.63 -45.42
CA GLU A 244 -10.44 -22.52 -44.48
C GLU A 244 -10.42 -23.03 -43.03
N TYR A 245 -10.15 -22.13 -42.09
CA TYR A 245 -10.31 -22.41 -40.66
C TYR A 245 -11.79 -22.33 -40.26
N ARG A 246 -12.17 -23.12 -39.26
CA ARG A 246 -13.49 -23.07 -38.62
C ARG A 246 -13.34 -23.08 -37.11
N THR A 247 -14.10 -22.22 -36.44
CA THR A 247 -14.21 -22.21 -34.98
C THR A 247 -15.66 -22.40 -34.56
N GLY A 248 -15.88 -23.02 -33.40
CA GLY A 248 -17.23 -23.22 -32.90
C GLY A 248 -17.31 -24.01 -31.60
N LEU A 249 -18.50 -24.01 -31.01
CA LEU A 249 -18.82 -24.83 -29.85
C LEU A 249 -19.41 -26.16 -30.31
N TYR A 250 -18.88 -27.26 -29.80
CA TYR A 250 -19.36 -28.63 -30.04
C TYR A 250 -19.83 -29.27 -28.73
N GLU A 251 -20.91 -30.04 -28.80
CA GLU A 251 -21.27 -31.02 -27.75
C GLU A 251 -20.50 -32.32 -28.03
N ILE A 252 -19.85 -32.87 -27.00
CA ILE A 252 -19.13 -34.14 -27.09
C ILE A 252 -19.90 -35.22 -26.34
N ASN A 253 -20.27 -36.29 -27.04
CA ASN A 253 -20.87 -37.46 -26.41
C ASN A 253 -19.78 -38.27 -25.69
N THR A 254 -19.72 -38.18 -24.36
CA THR A 254 -18.67 -38.80 -23.53
C THR A 254 -18.69 -40.34 -23.52
N SER A 255 -19.76 -40.96 -24.03
CA SER A 255 -19.85 -42.43 -24.15
C SER A 255 -19.32 -42.96 -25.48
N THR A 256 -19.36 -42.15 -26.55
CA THR A 256 -19.00 -42.59 -27.92
C THR A 256 -17.84 -41.81 -28.54
N GLY A 257 -17.51 -40.64 -27.98
CA GLY A 257 -16.55 -39.69 -28.53
C GLY A 257 -17.12 -38.73 -29.57
N LYS A 258 -18.32 -38.96 -30.13
CA LYS A 258 -18.83 -38.16 -31.25
C LYS A 258 -19.03 -36.68 -30.89
N ALA A 259 -18.52 -35.79 -31.75
CA ALA A 259 -18.70 -34.34 -31.67
C ALA A 259 -19.89 -33.88 -32.54
N THR A 260 -20.75 -33.03 -31.98
CA THR A 260 -21.88 -32.41 -32.68
C THR A 260 -21.76 -30.89 -32.62
N LEU A 261 -21.73 -30.21 -33.76
CA LEU A 261 -21.67 -28.75 -33.80
C LEU A 261 -22.93 -28.15 -33.18
N ILE A 262 -22.76 -27.23 -32.24
CA ILE A 262 -23.84 -26.45 -31.65
C ILE A 262 -23.97 -25.11 -32.37
N VAL A 263 -22.85 -24.40 -32.51
CA VAL A 263 -22.80 -23.06 -33.10
C VAL A 263 -21.40 -22.75 -33.61
N THR A 264 -21.32 -22.17 -34.81
CA THR A 264 -20.08 -21.60 -35.36
C THR A 264 -19.80 -20.28 -34.68
N PHE A 265 -18.56 -20.05 -34.24
CA PHE A 265 -18.21 -18.76 -33.68
C PHE A 265 -18.02 -17.71 -34.78
N PRO A 266 -18.57 -16.50 -34.62
CA PRO A 266 -18.34 -15.42 -35.55
C PRO A 266 -16.85 -15.03 -35.57
N GLU A 267 -16.40 -14.53 -36.72
CA GLU A 267 -15.07 -13.89 -36.86
C GLU A 267 -13.90 -14.79 -36.44
N LEU A 268 -14.03 -16.10 -36.67
CA LEU A 268 -13.04 -17.11 -36.28
C LEU A 268 -12.58 -16.99 -34.83
N ALA A 269 -13.49 -16.59 -33.93
CA ALA A 269 -13.14 -16.36 -32.54
C ALA A 269 -12.47 -17.60 -31.92
N GLN A 270 -11.27 -17.43 -31.38
CA GLN A 270 -10.58 -18.45 -30.60
C GLN A 270 -10.93 -18.26 -29.12
N VAL A 271 -11.76 -19.16 -28.61
CA VAL A 271 -12.25 -19.13 -27.22
C VAL A 271 -11.53 -20.20 -26.40
N VAL A 272 -10.89 -19.79 -25.30
CA VAL A 272 -10.18 -20.67 -24.36
C VAL A 272 -10.74 -20.51 -22.94
N ALA A 273 -10.24 -21.29 -21.99
CA ALA A 273 -10.62 -21.27 -20.58
C ALA A 273 -12.13 -21.40 -20.37
N LEU A 274 -12.73 -22.41 -21.01
CA LEU A 274 -14.18 -22.62 -20.93
C LEU A 274 -14.61 -22.94 -19.51
N TYR A 275 -15.69 -22.30 -19.09
CA TYR A 275 -16.30 -22.51 -17.79
C TYR A 275 -17.81 -22.39 -17.90
N ILE A 276 -18.55 -23.31 -17.29
CA ILE A 276 -19.99 -23.18 -17.12
C ILE A 276 -20.25 -22.96 -15.62
N PRO A 277 -20.71 -21.76 -15.21
CA PRO A 277 -21.00 -21.49 -13.82
C PRO A 277 -22.05 -22.46 -13.28
N LYS A 278 -21.75 -23.07 -12.15
CA LYS A 278 -22.75 -23.84 -11.40
C LYS A 278 -23.86 -22.87 -10.94
N PRO A 279 -25.14 -23.16 -11.22
CA PRO A 279 -26.24 -22.38 -10.68
C PRO A 279 -26.16 -22.29 -9.14
N GLU A 280 -26.42 -21.11 -8.57
CA GLU A 280 -26.37 -20.93 -7.12
C GLU A 280 -27.51 -21.66 -6.38
N ALA A 281 -28.57 -22.02 -7.10
CA ALA A 281 -29.73 -22.77 -6.61
C ALA A 281 -30.45 -23.52 -7.75
N GLU A 282 -31.31 -24.46 -7.37
CA GLU A 282 -32.23 -25.15 -8.29
C GLU A 282 -33.29 -24.19 -8.84
N ASP A 283 -33.78 -24.45 -10.06
CA ASP A 283 -34.69 -23.52 -10.77
C ASP A 283 -35.92 -23.10 -9.97
N ASN A 284 -36.46 -24.03 -9.18
CA ASN A 284 -37.66 -23.86 -8.36
C ASN A 284 -37.35 -23.57 -6.88
N ALA A 285 -36.07 -23.51 -6.48
CA ALA A 285 -35.68 -23.03 -5.17
C ALA A 285 -35.99 -21.52 -5.06
N PRO A 286 -36.09 -20.96 -3.84
CA PRO A 286 -36.35 -19.53 -3.69
C PRO A 286 -35.22 -18.67 -4.26
N ALA A 287 -35.52 -17.47 -4.76
CA ALA A 287 -34.49 -16.47 -5.08
C ALA A 287 -33.73 -16.01 -3.81
N ALA A 288 -32.69 -15.18 -3.94
CA ALA A 288 -32.06 -14.57 -2.78
C ALA A 288 -33.06 -13.70 -1.99
N ALA A 289 -32.98 -13.71 -0.65
CA ALA A 289 -33.69 -12.73 0.15
C ALA A 289 -33.19 -11.31 -0.18
N THR A 290 -34.05 -10.31 -0.01
CA THR A 290 -33.71 -8.90 -0.29
C THR A 290 -33.77 -8.06 0.97
N ASN A 291 -33.34 -6.80 0.89
CA ASN A 291 -33.37 -5.84 2.00
C ASN A 291 -32.73 -6.35 3.31
N VAL A 292 -31.65 -7.14 3.19
CA VAL A 292 -30.95 -7.69 4.35
C VAL A 292 -30.24 -6.56 5.10
N LYS A 293 -30.50 -6.42 6.40
CA LYS A 293 -29.86 -5.42 7.27
C LYS A 293 -29.48 -6.04 8.61
N ALA A 294 -28.34 -5.62 9.15
CA ALA A 294 -27.90 -5.92 10.50
C ALA A 294 -28.11 -4.71 11.41
N LEU A 295 -29.00 -4.86 12.40
CA LEU A 295 -29.43 -3.81 13.31
C LEU A 295 -28.90 -4.12 14.72
N PHE A 296 -27.72 -3.60 15.02
CA PHE A 296 -27.09 -3.66 16.35
C PHE A 296 -27.01 -2.25 16.90
N ASN A 297 -27.32 -2.09 18.19
CA ASN A 297 -27.37 -0.79 18.84
C ASN A 297 -26.14 -0.61 19.75
N GLY A 298 -25.46 0.52 19.61
CA GLY A 298 -24.24 0.81 20.37
C GLY A 298 -23.15 -0.28 20.20
N PRO A 299 -22.45 -0.68 21.27
CA PRO A 299 -21.44 -1.72 21.24
C PRO A 299 -22.02 -3.13 21.47
N SER A 300 -23.34 -3.30 21.43
CA SER A 300 -24.01 -4.56 21.76
C SER A 300 -23.60 -5.70 20.83
N SER A 301 -23.39 -6.87 21.41
CA SER A 301 -23.23 -8.14 20.69
C SER A 301 -24.56 -8.83 20.36
N HIS A 302 -25.68 -8.23 20.76
CA HIS A 302 -27.04 -8.67 20.48
C HIS A 302 -27.73 -7.64 19.59
N GLY A 303 -28.47 -8.13 18.59
CA GLY A 303 -29.15 -7.28 17.62
C GLY A 303 -30.17 -8.07 16.82
N TYR A 304 -30.55 -7.53 15.67
CA TYR A 304 -31.51 -8.15 14.76
C TYR A 304 -30.95 -8.24 13.35
N ILE A 305 -31.27 -9.33 12.65
CA ILE A 305 -31.18 -9.40 11.20
C ILE A 305 -32.58 -9.23 10.64
N THR A 306 -32.75 -8.27 9.74
CA THR A 306 -34.02 -8.06 9.01
C THR A 306 -33.82 -8.37 7.54
N PHE A 307 -34.81 -8.97 6.90
CA PHE A 307 -34.78 -9.27 5.47
C PHE A 307 -36.20 -9.39 4.91
N THR A 308 -36.33 -9.38 3.60
CA THR A 308 -37.56 -9.71 2.87
C THR A 308 -37.40 -11.08 2.24
N ALA A 309 -38.27 -12.02 2.61
CA ALA A 309 -38.30 -13.36 2.05
C ALA A 309 -38.61 -13.30 0.54
N PRO A 310 -38.04 -14.20 -0.28
CA PRO A 310 -38.26 -14.18 -1.72
C PRO A 310 -39.74 -14.37 -2.08
N SER A 311 -40.24 -13.58 -3.02
CA SER A 311 -41.57 -13.76 -3.64
C SER A 311 -41.49 -14.43 -5.02
N GLN A 312 -40.28 -14.84 -5.43
CA GLN A 312 -40.00 -15.53 -6.69
C GLN A 312 -39.01 -16.68 -6.47
N THR A 313 -39.04 -17.66 -7.37
CA THR A 313 -38.02 -18.70 -7.48
C THR A 313 -36.72 -18.12 -8.05
N TYR A 314 -35.63 -18.90 -7.98
CA TYR A 314 -34.33 -18.54 -8.53
C TYR A 314 -34.40 -18.15 -10.02
N THR A 315 -35.31 -18.77 -10.78
CA THR A 315 -35.55 -18.47 -12.21
C THR A 315 -36.60 -17.38 -12.46
N GLY A 316 -37.09 -16.71 -11.42
CA GLY A 316 -38.00 -15.57 -11.52
C GLY A 316 -39.49 -15.91 -11.60
N GLN A 317 -39.88 -17.17 -11.40
CA GLN A 317 -41.30 -17.54 -11.35
C GLN A 317 -41.92 -17.11 -10.02
N PRO A 318 -43.21 -16.70 -9.98
CA PRO A 318 -43.87 -16.36 -8.72
C PRO A 318 -43.79 -17.50 -7.69
N LEU A 319 -43.45 -17.16 -6.45
CA LEU A 319 -43.33 -18.09 -5.33
C LEU A 319 -44.33 -17.71 -4.23
N THR A 320 -45.05 -18.70 -3.72
CA THR A 320 -46.03 -18.52 -2.63
C THR A 320 -45.84 -19.61 -1.57
N GLY A 321 -46.47 -19.44 -0.42
CA GLY A 321 -46.42 -20.41 0.68
C GLY A 321 -45.25 -20.20 1.63
N THR A 322 -45.01 -21.21 2.47
CA THR A 322 -44.05 -21.15 3.58
C THR A 322 -42.65 -21.55 3.14
N LEU A 323 -41.66 -20.76 3.57
CA LEU A 323 -40.23 -20.98 3.40
C LEU A 323 -39.59 -21.19 4.77
N ALA A 324 -38.62 -22.09 4.88
CA ALA A 324 -37.70 -22.10 6.02
C ALA A 324 -36.63 -21.03 5.80
N TYR A 325 -36.20 -20.32 6.85
CA TYR A 325 -35.04 -19.43 6.79
C TYR A 325 -33.93 -19.91 7.71
N ASN A 326 -32.70 -19.57 7.35
CA ASN A 326 -31.51 -19.74 8.16
C ASN A 326 -30.65 -18.48 8.10
N VAL A 327 -30.25 -17.96 9.25
CA VAL A 327 -29.36 -16.81 9.40
C VAL A 327 -28.07 -17.29 10.06
N THR A 328 -26.95 -17.08 9.38
CA THR A 328 -25.63 -17.56 9.82
C THR A 328 -24.60 -16.44 9.88
N THR A 329 -23.52 -16.67 10.62
CA THR A 329 -22.25 -15.93 10.52
C THR A 329 -21.13 -16.96 10.32
N GLY A 330 -20.51 -16.98 9.14
CA GLY A 330 -19.60 -18.08 8.78
C GLY A 330 -20.32 -19.43 8.86
N LYS A 331 -19.82 -20.35 9.69
CA LYS A 331 -20.41 -21.68 9.90
C LYS A 331 -21.48 -21.72 10.99
N ASP A 332 -21.58 -20.68 11.82
CA ASP A 332 -22.45 -20.66 12.98
C ASP A 332 -23.87 -20.25 12.59
N THR A 333 -24.86 -21.05 13.02
CA THR A 333 -26.27 -20.70 12.88
C THR A 333 -26.69 -19.81 14.03
N LEU A 334 -27.13 -18.59 13.71
CA LEU A 334 -27.59 -17.60 14.68
C LEU A 334 -29.10 -17.70 14.92
N SER A 335 -29.86 -17.97 13.87
CA SER A 335 -31.32 -18.10 13.95
C SER A 335 -31.86 -18.94 12.79
N LYS A 336 -32.93 -19.69 13.05
CA LYS A 336 -33.67 -20.47 12.05
C LYS A 336 -35.16 -20.45 12.36
N GLY A 337 -35.99 -20.55 11.34
CA GLY A 337 -37.45 -20.53 11.51
C GLY A 337 -38.16 -20.63 10.17
N THR A 338 -39.41 -20.17 10.13
CA THR A 338 -40.23 -20.14 8.93
C THR A 338 -40.81 -18.76 8.69
N CYS A 339 -41.10 -18.45 7.43
CA CYS A 339 -41.75 -17.21 6.98
C CYS A 339 -42.54 -17.50 5.68
N ASN A 340 -43.43 -16.60 5.29
CA ASN A 340 -44.09 -16.70 3.99
C ASN A 340 -43.28 -16.03 2.89
N ALA A 341 -43.43 -16.50 1.66
CA ALA A 341 -42.85 -15.84 0.49
C ALA A 341 -43.28 -14.36 0.42
N GLY A 342 -42.32 -13.45 0.21
CA GLY A 342 -42.53 -12.00 0.21
C GLY A 342 -42.65 -11.33 1.59
N GLU A 343 -42.64 -12.08 2.69
CA GLU A 343 -42.78 -11.53 4.04
C GLU A 343 -41.53 -10.75 4.48
N GLN A 344 -41.73 -9.64 5.20
CA GLN A 344 -40.65 -8.96 5.90
C GLN A 344 -40.41 -9.61 7.26
N VAL A 345 -39.20 -10.11 7.47
CA VAL A 345 -38.80 -10.87 8.66
C VAL A 345 -37.79 -10.06 9.48
N SER A 346 -37.88 -10.16 10.81
CA SER A 346 -36.91 -9.63 11.76
C SER A 346 -36.63 -10.67 12.84
N VAL A 347 -35.36 -11.07 12.98
CA VAL A 347 -34.97 -12.13 13.92
C VAL A 347 -33.87 -11.64 14.86
N PRO A 348 -33.97 -11.94 16.18
CA PRO A 348 -32.90 -11.63 17.11
C PRO A 348 -31.70 -12.53 16.84
N VAL A 349 -30.50 -11.98 16.95
CA VAL A 349 -29.23 -12.68 16.82
C VAL A 349 -28.28 -12.24 17.92
N ALA A 350 -27.40 -13.15 18.34
CA ALA A 350 -26.30 -12.87 19.25
C ALA A 350 -25.00 -13.37 18.61
N VAL A 351 -23.95 -12.56 18.67
CA VAL A 351 -22.63 -12.93 18.15
C VAL A 351 -21.59 -12.90 19.27
N HIS A 352 -20.65 -13.83 19.23
CA HIS A 352 -19.51 -13.77 20.14
C HIS A 352 -18.47 -12.76 19.61
N ILE A 353 -18.10 -11.81 20.47
CA ILE A 353 -17.06 -10.81 20.22
C ILE A 353 -16.22 -10.61 21.49
N GLU A 354 -14.89 -10.64 21.36
CA GLU A 354 -13.97 -10.22 22.43
C GLU A 354 -13.63 -8.73 22.33
N LYS A 355 -13.48 -8.25 21.10
CA LYS A 355 -13.32 -6.86 20.70
C LYS A 355 -14.18 -6.61 19.48
N GLY A 356 -14.42 -5.35 19.15
CA GLY A 356 -15.21 -5.04 17.97
C GLY A 356 -14.57 -5.58 16.70
N CYS A 357 -15.40 -6.09 15.80
CA CYS A 357 -14.96 -6.71 14.56
C CYS A 357 -16.04 -6.65 13.47
N GLU A 358 -15.60 -6.80 12.21
CA GLU A 358 -16.53 -6.99 11.10
C GLU A 358 -17.14 -8.39 11.15
N LYS A 359 -18.47 -8.46 11.02
CA LYS A 359 -19.23 -9.69 10.84
C LYS A 359 -19.97 -9.65 9.52
N GLU A 360 -19.97 -10.79 8.81
CA GLU A 360 -20.81 -11.04 7.63
C GLU A 360 -21.96 -11.96 8.05
N PHE A 361 -23.18 -11.47 7.90
CA PHE A 361 -24.40 -12.21 8.17
C PHE A 361 -25.00 -12.68 6.86
N THR A 362 -25.29 -13.97 6.76
CA THR A 362 -25.86 -14.59 5.58
C THR A 362 -27.29 -15.05 5.87
N VAL A 363 -28.23 -14.67 5.02
CA VAL A 363 -29.61 -15.18 5.02
C VAL A 363 -29.77 -16.13 3.85
N ARG A 364 -30.32 -17.32 4.11
CA ARG A 364 -30.81 -18.26 3.10
C ARG A 364 -32.21 -18.71 3.42
N THR A 365 -33.01 -18.92 2.38
CA THR A 365 -34.36 -19.51 2.50
C THR A 365 -34.43 -20.83 1.75
N THR A 366 -35.32 -21.71 2.15
CA THR A 366 -35.42 -23.07 1.62
C THR A 366 -36.87 -23.44 1.40
N ASN A 367 -37.16 -24.06 0.25
CA ASN A 367 -38.41 -24.76 -0.02
C ASN A 367 -38.10 -26.24 -0.38
N THR A 368 -39.09 -26.98 -0.87
CA THR A 368 -38.93 -28.39 -1.25
C THR A 368 -38.01 -28.62 -2.45
N ALA A 369 -37.80 -27.62 -3.31
CA ALA A 369 -36.91 -27.72 -4.47
C ALA A 369 -35.44 -27.48 -4.09
N GLY A 370 -35.17 -26.68 -3.06
CA GLY A 370 -33.82 -26.46 -2.59
C GLY A 370 -33.63 -25.18 -1.79
N ILE A 371 -32.36 -24.87 -1.55
CA ILE A 371 -31.90 -23.70 -0.80
C ILE A 371 -31.66 -22.56 -1.79
N SER A 372 -32.00 -21.34 -1.38
CA SER A 372 -31.77 -20.13 -2.16
C SER A 372 -30.27 -19.78 -2.31
N PRO A 373 -29.93 -18.92 -3.27
CA PRO A 373 -28.69 -18.14 -3.22
C PRO A 373 -28.53 -17.42 -1.88
N LYS A 374 -27.29 -17.03 -1.55
CA LYS A 374 -27.00 -16.29 -0.31
C LYS A 374 -27.40 -14.82 -0.45
N ALA A 375 -27.89 -14.23 0.64
CA ALA A 375 -28.07 -12.79 0.78
C ALA A 375 -27.27 -12.30 2.00
N ASP A 376 -26.23 -11.51 1.75
CA ASP A 376 -25.24 -11.15 2.77
C ASP A 376 -25.34 -9.68 3.18
N VAL A 377 -25.02 -9.38 4.45
CA VAL A 377 -24.77 -8.02 4.94
C VAL A 377 -23.56 -8.01 5.88
N LYS A 378 -22.69 -7.01 5.72
CA LYS A 378 -21.54 -6.79 6.58
C LYS A 378 -21.77 -5.63 7.55
N LYS A 379 -21.32 -5.78 8.79
CA LYS A 379 -21.42 -4.74 9.83
C LYS A 379 -20.29 -4.89 10.83
N TRP A 380 -19.70 -3.77 11.25
CA TRP A 380 -18.83 -3.72 12.41
C TRP A 380 -19.69 -3.81 13.69
N ILE A 381 -19.44 -4.82 14.52
CA ILE A 381 -20.16 -5.05 15.78
C ILE A 381 -19.21 -4.75 16.95
N GLY A 382 -19.69 -4.02 17.96
CA GLY A 382 -18.89 -3.58 19.10
C GLY A 382 -18.23 -2.22 18.88
N TYR A 383 -17.36 -1.84 19.82
CA TYR A 383 -16.55 -0.61 19.72
C TYR A 383 -15.65 -0.64 18.50
N ASP A 384 -15.39 0.52 17.91
CA ASP A 384 -14.52 0.66 16.74
C ASP A 384 -13.26 1.47 17.07
N LYS A 385 -12.21 1.33 16.25
CA LYS A 385 -11.02 2.16 16.31
C LYS A 385 -11.38 3.58 15.84
N THR A 386 -11.11 4.57 16.66
CA THR A 386 -11.37 5.98 16.32
C THR A 386 -10.39 6.49 15.27
N SER A 387 -10.70 7.62 14.64
CA SER A 387 -9.71 8.45 13.97
C SER A 387 -8.62 8.90 14.96
N ILE A 388 -7.48 9.29 14.42
CA ILE A 388 -6.32 9.74 15.20
C ILE A 388 -6.65 11.12 15.79
N PRO A 389 -6.37 11.40 17.07
CA PRO A 389 -6.44 12.76 17.61
C PRO A 389 -5.63 13.73 16.74
N THR A 390 -6.06 14.99 16.65
CA THR A 390 -5.36 15.98 15.81
C THR A 390 -4.91 17.18 16.62
N HIS A 391 -4.10 18.05 16.03
CA HIS A 391 -3.68 19.33 16.62
C HIS A 391 -3.07 19.18 18.03
N VAL A 392 -2.25 18.15 18.24
CA VAL A 392 -1.58 17.94 19.52
C VAL A 392 -0.54 19.05 19.74
N SER A 393 -0.72 19.84 20.79
CA SER A 393 0.20 20.91 21.19
C SER A 393 0.82 20.60 22.54
N PHE A 394 2.13 20.82 22.65
CA PHE A 394 2.91 20.71 23.88
C PHE A 394 3.53 22.09 24.18
N ASN A 395 3.22 22.65 25.35
CA ASN A 395 3.85 23.85 25.90
C ASN A 395 4.56 23.53 27.23
N TYR A 396 5.66 24.24 27.51
CA TYR A 396 6.44 24.13 28.74
C TYR A 396 6.76 25.51 29.30
N THR A 397 6.41 25.75 30.56
CA THR A 397 6.68 27.02 31.26
C THR A 397 7.00 26.72 32.72
N ASP A 398 8.16 27.18 33.20
CA ASP A 398 8.58 27.09 34.61
C ASP A 398 8.39 25.70 35.25
N GLY A 399 8.81 24.63 34.55
CA GLY A 399 8.67 23.25 35.06
C GLY A 399 7.32 22.59 34.78
N GLN A 400 6.34 23.33 34.26
CA GLN A 400 5.00 22.84 34.00
C GLN A 400 4.78 22.56 32.51
N VAL A 401 4.40 21.33 32.21
CA VAL A 401 3.94 20.89 30.89
C VAL A 401 2.43 21.11 30.79
N THR A 402 1.97 21.61 29.64
CA THR A 402 0.56 21.63 29.25
C THR A 402 0.42 21.03 27.85
N ILE A 403 -0.51 20.09 27.70
CA ILE A 403 -0.78 19.40 26.43
C ILE A 403 -2.27 19.51 26.09
N THR A 404 -2.56 19.85 24.84
CA THR A 404 -3.91 19.94 24.29
C THR A 404 -4.02 19.20 22.98
N TRP A 405 -5.21 18.71 22.63
CA TRP A 405 -5.49 18.08 21.34
C TRP A 405 -6.94 18.29 20.92
N ASN A 406 -7.26 17.91 19.68
CA ASN A 406 -8.63 17.75 19.22
C ASN A 406 -9.03 16.28 19.32
N GLU A 407 -10.26 16.05 19.76
CA GLU A 407 -10.83 14.71 19.90
C GLU A 407 -11.04 14.04 18.53
N PRO A 408 -11.03 12.69 18.48
CA PRO A 408 -11.47 11.97 17.29
C PRO A 408 -12.92 12.28 16.93
N ASP A 409 -13.21 12.46 15.64
CA ASP A 409 -14.52 12.80 15.10
C ASP A 409 -15.23 11.63 14.40
N SER A 410 -14.55 10.50 14.25
CA SER A 410 -14.99 9.39 13.42
C SER A 410 -14.32 8.07 13.81
N THR A 411 -14.69 6.98 13.14
CA THR A 411 -14.07 5.65 13.30
C THR A 411 -13.69 5.05 11.95
N ILE A 412 -12.71 4.14 11.97
CA ILE A 412 -12.12 3.57 10.76
C ILE A 412 -13.10 2.70 9.97
N HIS A 413 -13.96 1.94 10.65
CA HIS A 413 -14.91 1.00 10.03
C HIS A 413 -16.36 1.51 10.05
N LYS A 414 -16.58 2.80 10.40
CA LYS A 414 -17.91 3.39 10.61
C LYS A 414 -18.75 2.60 11.65
N GLY A 415 -18.08 1.94 12.59
CA GLY A 415 -18.67 1.26 13.73
C GLY A 415 -19.00 2.20 14.88
N TYR A 416 -19.13 1.66 16.09
CA TYR A 416 -19.59 2.42 17.25
C TYR A 416 -18.45 3.19 17.95
N MET A 417 -18.66 4.49 18.18
CA MET A 417 -17.83 5.36 19.00
C MET A 417 -18.64 5.87 20.19
N ASP A 418 -18.17 5.59 21.41
CA ASP A 418 -18.72 6.25 22.59
C ASP A 418 -17.97 7.56 22.84
N ALA A 419 -18.40 8.61 22.13
CA ALA A 419 -17.80 9.94 22.22
C ALA A 419 -17.78 10.48 23.67
N THR A 420 -18.69 10.04 24.53
CA THR A 420 -18.79 10.53 25.91
C THR A 420 -17.82 9.86 26.89
N ASN A 421 -17.23 8.72 26.51
CA ASN A 421 -16.34 7.93 27.37
C ASN A 421 -14.99 7.63 26.72
N ILE A 422 -14.55 8.45 25.75
CA ILE A 422 -13.21 8.32 25.17
C ILE A 422 -12.17 8.60 26.25
N ARG A 423 -11.22 7.68 26.40
CA ARG A 423 -10.03 7.84 27.24
C ARG A 423 -8.82 8.19 26.40
N TYR A 424 -7.90 8.96 26.93
CA TYR A 424 -6.64 9.28 26.29
C TYR A 424 -5.47 8.81 27.16
N ASN A 425 -4.57 8.03 26.56
CA ASN A 425 -3.26 7.75 27.15
C ASN A 425 -2.27 8.80 26.62
N ILE A 426 -1.56 9.45 27.55
CA ILE A 426 -0.54 10.44 27.25
C ILE A 426 0.82 9.78 27.49
N VAL A 427 1.59 9.62 26.42
CA VAL A 427 2.91 9.00 26.44
C VAL A 427 3.96 10.07 26.26
N ARG A 428 4.91 10.20 27.19
CA ARG A 428 6.07 11.07 27.04
C ARG A 428 7.18 10.33 26.31
N TYR A 429 7.87 11.05 25.44
CA TYR A 429 9.06 10.61 24.70
C TYR A 429 10.22 11.54 25.05
N PRO A 430 11.48 11.05 25.01
CA PRO A 430 11.92 9.75 24.48
C PRO A 430 11.82 8.58 25.46
N ASP A 431 11.46 8.83 26.72
CA ASP A 431 11.36 7.81 27.77
C ASP A 431 10.27 6.76 27.52
N SER A 432 9.31 7.04 26.63
CA SER A 432 8.22 6.14 26.25
C SER A 432 7.35 5.71 27.44
N VAL A 433 7.14 6.64 28.38
CA VAL A 433 6.39 6.41 29.62
C VAL A 433 4.98 6.98 29.51
N ILE A 434 3.97 6.22 29.93
CA ILE A 434 2.62 6.75 30.10
C ILE A 434 2.62 7.66 31.33
N VAL A 435 2.45 8.96 31.11
CA VAL A 435 2.45 9.98 32.17
C VAL A 435 1.05 10.39 32.60
N GLY A 436 0.03 10.05 31.80
CA GLY A 436 -1.35 10.39 32.09
C GLY A 436 -2.35 9.46 31.43
N ASN A 437 -3.48 9.31 32.11
CA ASN A 437 -4.71 8.76 31.56
C ASN A 437 -5.85 9.72 31.93
N VAL A 438 -6.51 10.28 30.93
CA VAL A 438 -7.64 11.20 31.14
C VAL A 438 -8.85 10.72 30.36
N THR A 439 -10.05 11.10 30.80
CA THR A 439 -11.31 10.70 30.17
C THR A 439 -12.15 11.93 29.91
N ASN A 440 -12.78 12.02 28.73
CA ASN A 440 -13.70 13.10 28.36
C ASN A 440 -13.11 14.52 28.59
N THR A 441 -11.84 14.67 28.23
CA THR A 441 -11.12 15.93 28.23
C THR A 441 -10.03 15.86 27.18
N ASN A 442 -9.70 17.00 26.61
CA ASN A 442 -8.69 17.16 25.58
C ASN A 442 -7.45 17.91 26.09
N PHE A 443 -7.20 17.79 27.40
CA PHE A 443 -6.25 18.59 28.15
C PHE A 443 -5.50 17.74 29.18
N PHE A 444 -4.17 17.93 29.29
CA PHE A 444 -3.35 17.30 30.33
C PHE A 444 -2.23 18.24 30.81
N LYS A 445 -1.86 18.12 32.09
CA LYS A 445 -0.74 18.82 32.71
C LYS A 445 0.12 17.85 33.52
N GLU A 446 1.43 18.03 33.46
CA GLU A 446 2.36 17.39 34.39
C GLU A 446 3.53 18.30 34.75
N THR A 447 4.17 18.02 35.88
CA THR A 447 5.47 18.63 36.20
C THR A 447 6.57 17.83 35.52
N LEU A 448 7.44 18.51 34.77
CA LEU A 448 8.57 17.89 34.09
C LEU A 448 9.88 18.51 34.58
N ASN A 449 10.62 17.72 35.34
CA ASN A 449 11.99 18.01 35.74
C ASN A 449 12.93 17.07 35.00
N SER A 450 13.89 17.63 34.26
CA SER A 450 14.91 16.85 33.56
C SER A 450 16.27 17.12 34.18
N SER A 451 17.02 16.07 34.52
CA SER A 451 18.37 16.17 35.06
C SER A 451 19.44 16.44 34.00
N SER A 452 19.08 16.33 32.72
CA SER A 452 19.92 16.65 31.57
C SER A 452 19.11 17.36 30.50
N TYR A 453 19.76 18.14 29.65
CA TYR A 453 19.09 18.84 28.55
C TYR A 453 18.70 17.84 27.45
N LYS A 454 17.40 17.69 27.15
CA LYS A 454 16.91 16.77 26.09
C LYS A 454 15.55 17.20 25.52
N LYS A 455 15.30 16.86 24.25
CA LYS A 455 14.00 17.07 23.56
C LYS A 455 12.94 16.09 24.06
N PHE A 456 11.82 16.63 24.53
CA PHE A 456 10.62 15.89 24.87
C PHE A 456 9.52 16.10 23.85
N SER A 457 8.65 15.10 23.71
CA SER A 457 7.38 15.20 22.98
C SER A 457 6.35 14.27 23.59
N TYR A 458 5.08 14.45 23.23
CA TYR A 458 3.99 13.66 23.75
C TYR A 458 3.20 12.97 22.64
N GLY A 459 2.88 11.70 22.86
CA GLY A 459 1.94 10.93 22.06
C GLY A 459 0.59 10.88 22.75
N ILE A 460 -0.48 11.15 22.02
CA ILE A 460 -1.87 11.03 22.48
C ILE A 460 -2.49 9.84 21.76
N VAL A 461 -3.00 8.88 22.54
CA VAL A 461 -3.69 7.70 22.04
C VAL A 461 -5.11 7.70 22.58
N ALA A 462 -6.09 7.86 21.69
CA ALA A 462 -7.50 7.72 22.06
C ALA A 462 -7.84 6.25 22.25
N VAL A 463 -8.71 5.95 23.22
CA VAL A 463 -9.13 4.59 23.57
C VAL A 463 -10.65 4.57 23.66
N ASN A 464 -11.30 3.94 22.68
CA ASN A 464 -12.75 3.75 22.61
C ASN A 464 -13.09 2.30 22.96
N GLY A 465 -13.73 2.08 24.11
CA GLY A 465 -14.09 0.72 24.57
C GLY A 465 -12.92 -0.28 24.66
N GLY A 466 -11.71 0.23 24.94
CA GLY A 466 -10.48 -0.60 25.02
C GLY A 466 -9.72 -0.76 23.69
N ILE A 467 -10.18 -0.13 22.60
CA ILE A 467 -9.50 -0.12 21.31
C ILE A 467 -8.76 1.20 21.14
N SER A 468 -7.44 1.12 20.93
CA SER A 468 -6.58 2.28 20.76
C SER A 468 -6.58 2.79 19.32
N SER A 469 -6.59 4.11 19.14
CA SER A 469 -6.22 4.79 17.89
C SER A 469 -4.73 4.60 17.60
N ASP A 470 -4.29 5.06 16.42
CA ASP A 470 -2.85 5.35 16.25
C ASP A 470 -2.46 6.58 17.07
N THR A 471 -1.17 6.74 17.32
CA THR A 471 -0.63 7.82 18.17
C THR A 471 -0.54 9.14 17.40
N ALA A 472 -1.12 10.19 17.97
CA ALA A 472 -0.91 11.56 17.53
C ALA A 472 0.26 12.19 18.30
N TYR A 473 1.24 12.78 17.62
CA TYR A 473 2.41 13.36 18.28
C TYR A 473 2.35 14.89 18.36
N SER A 474 2.81 15.45 19.46
CA SER A 474 3.00 16.88 19.66
C SER A 474 4.24 17.42 18.93
N ASN A 475 4.43 18.75 18.96
CA ASN A 475 5.74 19.38 18.78
C ASN A 475 6.75 18.88 19.84
N LYS A 476 8.05 19.17 19.62
CA LYS A 476 9.12 18.82 20.55
C LYS A 476 9.66 20.07 21.26
N ILE A 477 9.94 19.98 22.56
CA ILE A 477 10.58 21.06 23.34
C ILE A 477 11.76 20.47 24.11
N ALA A 478 12.92 21.12 24.06
CA ALA A 478 14.08 20.74 24.86
C ALA A 478 13.96 21.27 26.29
N VAL A 479 14.17 20.39 27.27
CA VAL A 479 14.03 20.70 28.71
C VAL A 479 15.22 20.14 29.46
N GLY A 480 15.80 20.92 30.37
CA GLY A 480 16.86 20.51 31.28
C GLY A 480 17.62 21.69 31.90
N PRO A 481 18.62 21.43 32.74
CA PRO A 481 19.43 22.47 33.37
C PRO A 481 20.24 23.24 32.32
N ALA A 482 20.47 24.53 32.57
CA ALA A 482 21.41 25.32 31.79
C ALA A 482 22.85 24.85 32.01
N TYR A 483 23.68 24.93 30.97
CA TYR A 483 25.09 24.56 31.02
C TYR A 483 25.93 25.69 31.64
N ASP A 484 26.95 25.31 32.40
CA ASP A 484 27.97 26.24 32.89
C ASP A 484 29.03 26.55 31.81
N ILE A 485 29.77 27.64 32.01
CA ILE A 485 30.89 28.03 31.14
C ILE A 485 32.21 27.48 31.72
N PRO A 486 33.08 26.85 30.91
CA PRO A 486 33.06 26.80 29.44
C PRO A 486 32.04 25.82 28.85
N TYR A 487 31.34 26.25 27.80
CA TYR A 487 30.45 25.42 27.00
C TYR A 487 31.14 25.06 25.68
N LYS A 488 31.03 23.81 25.23
CA LYS A 488 31.54 23.35 23.93
C LYS A 488 30.64 22.29 23.33
N GLU A 489 30.34 22.43 22.04
CA GLU A 489 29.60 21.46 21.24
C GLU A 489 30.22 21.33 19.83
N ASP A 490 30.54 20.09 19.45
CA ASP A 490 31.16 19.71 18.17
C ASP A 490 30.23 18.84 17.29
N PHE A 491 29.02 18.59 17.78
CA PHE A 491 27.96 17.77 17.20
C PHE A 491 28.36 16.31 16.89
N VAL A 492 29.48 15.82 17.44
CA VAL A 492 29.93 14.44 17.22
C VAL A 492 29.05 13.44 17.99
N ARG A 493 28.54 13.85 19.15
CA ARG A 493 27.69 13.01 19.99
C ARG A 493 26.32 12.77 19.34
N SER A 494 25.87 11.52 19.34
CA SER A 494 24.52 11.17 18.91
C SER A 494 23.47 11.95 19.71
N GLY A 495 22.56 12.64 19.01
CA GLY A 495 21.53 13.47 19.63
C GLY A 495 22.01 14.85 20.11
N ALA A 496 23.24 15.29 19.80
CA ALA A 496 23.71 16.64 20.17
C ALA A 496 22.78 17.75 19.63
N PHE A 497 22.34 17.63 18.37
CA PHE A 497 21.37 18.56 17.78
C PHE A 497 20.00 18.54 18.46
N ASP A 498 19.66 17.46 19.18
CA ASP A 498 18.40 17.40 19.92
C ASP A 498 18.37 18.35 21.12
N GLU A 499 19.49 18.97 21.47
CA GLU A 499 19.54 20.00 22.50
C GLU A 499 19.33 21.42 21.95
N TYR A 500 19.31 21.59 20.62
CA TYR A 500 19.13 22.88 19.98
C TYR A 500 17.68 23.10 19.53
N THR A 501 17.22 24.35 19.57
CA THR A 501 15.85 24.72 19.18
C THR A 501 15.89 25.50 17.87
N SER A 502 15.23 24.97 16.83
CA SER A 502 15.02 25.70 15.58
C SER A 502 13.73 26.52 15.65
N VAL A 503 13.78 27.80 15.31
CA VAL A 503 12.62 28.70 15.28
C VAL A 503 12.39 29.17 13.85
N ASP A 504 11.23 28.78 13.30
CA ASP A 504 10.72 29.22 12.00
C ASP A 504 9.93 30.53 12.22
N VAL A 505 10.48 31.66 11.75
CA VAL A 505 9.89 32.99 12.01
C VAL A 505 8.98 33.42 10.86
N ASN A 506 9.35 33.10 9.62
CA ASN A 506 8.61 33.52 8.43
C ASN A 506 7.49 32.53 8.02
N GLY A 507 7.38 31.39 8.71
CA GLY A 507 6.34 30.38 8.51
C GLY A 507 6.50 29.60 7.22
N ASP A 508 7.72 29.55 6.67
CA ASP A 508 8.00 28.96 5.36
C ASP A 508 8.53 27.52 5.44
N LYS A 509 8.50 26.93 6.64
CA LYS A 509 9.06 25.62 6.90
C LYS A 509 8.52 24.56 5.96
N THR A 510 9.46 23.86 5.34
CA THR A 510 9.23 22.60 4.61
C THR A 510 10.24 21.56 5.08
N ASP A 511 10.14 20.31 4.60
CA ASP A 511 11.14 19.27 4.88
C ASP A 511 12.58 19.66 4.48
N ARG A 512 12.74 20.74 3.70
CA ARG A 512 14.02 21.24 3.20
C ARG A 512 14.36 22.65 3.65
N VAL A 513 13.48 23.32 4.40
CA VAL A 513 13.61 24.73 4.78
C VAL A 513 13.37 24.86 6.28
N LEU A 514 14.46 24.76 7.06
CA LEU A 514 14.64 25.09 8.48
C LEU A 514 16.03 24.58 8.90
N TRP A 515 16.59 25.07 10.01
CA TRP A 515 17.76 24.46 10.65
C TRP A 515 17.50 22.99 11.00
N GLY A 516 18.28 22.08 10.43
CA GLY A 516 18.19 20.63 10.63
C GLY A 516 19.56 19.96 10.79
N TYR A 517 19.54 18.64 11.00
CA TYR A 517 20.75 17.82 11.17
C TYR A 517 20.83 16.77 10.05
N LEU A 518 21.95 16.75 9.31
CA LEU A 518 22.16 15.79 8.22
C LEU A 518 22.68 14.46 8.79
N VAL A 519 21.81 13.42 8.76
CA VAL A 519 22.11 12.10 9.33
C VAL A 519 22.79 11.16 8.33
N GLU A 520 22.67 11.43 7.02
CA GLU A 520 23.21 10.58 5.95
C GLU A 520 24.12 11.33 4.96
N LYS A 521 25.03 10.58 4.31
CA LYS A 521 25.83 11.06 3.18
C LYS A 521 24.91 11.33 1.99
N SER A 522 24.52 12.59 1.81
CA SER A 522 23.93 13.01 0.54
C SER A 522 25.02 12.98 -0.52
N GLY A 523 24.87 12.14 -1.56
CA GLY A 523 25.78 12.10 -2.72
C GLY A 523 25.94 13.43 -3.47
N TYR A 524 25.11 14.44 -3.14
CA TYR A 524 25.20 15.80 -3.66
C TYR A 524 26.21 16.73 -2.94
N TRP A 525 26.64 16.44 -1.69
CA TRP A 525 27.26 17.48 -0.82
C TRP A 525 28.65 17.16 -0.25
N GLY A 526 29.41 16.25 -0.88
CA GLY A 526 30.80 15.98 -0.52
C GLY A 526 31.03 15.39 0.87
N GLU A 527 32.28 15.05 1.18
CA GLU A 527 32.68 14.26 2.35
C GLU A 527 32.48 14.96 3.72
N ASN A 528 32.35 16.29 3.74
CA ASN A 528 32.31 17.12 4.96
C ASN A 528 30.90 17.38 5.53
N SER A 529 29.84 16.87 4.92
CA SER A 529 28.44 17.22 5.26
C SER A 529 27.81 16.37 6.38
N LYS A 530 28.54 15.41 6.95
CA LYS A 530 28.04 14.53 8.02
C LYS A 530 28.28 15.18 9.39
N GLY A 531 27.21 15.36 10.18
CA GLY A 531 27.32 15.68 11.60
C GLY A 531 27.35 17.16 11.97
N SER A 532 26.79 18.05 11.14
CA SER A 532 26.68 19.48 11.47
C SER A 532 25.24 20.00 11.27
N PRO A 533 24.77 20.93 12.12
CA PRO A 533 23.63 21.77 11.83
C PRO A 533 23.72 22.41 10.44
N VAL A 534 22.62 22.38 9.68
CA VAL A 534 22.51 23.03 8.38
C VAL A 534 21.22 23.83 8.29
N TYR A 535 21.32 25.07 7.80
CA TYR A 535 20.17 25.84 7.34
C TYR A 535 20.08 25.77 5.82
N ARG A 536 18.86 25.74 5.29
CA ARG A 536 18.60 25.75 3.84
C ARG A 536 17.39 26.61 3.54
N SER A 537 17.52 27.53 2.59
CA SER A 537 16.36 28.20 1.98
C SER A 537 16.74 28.68 0.59
N SER A 538 16.04 28.19 -0.44
CA SER A 538 16.33 28.51 -1.83
C SER A 538 15.30 29.45 -2.46
N ASN A 539 14.03 29.35 -2.08
CA ASN A 539 12.95 30.08 -2.74
C ASN A 539 12.51 31.33 -1.98
N ASN A 540 12.84 31.43 -0.69
CA ASN A 540 12.44 32.51 0.20
C ASN A 540 13.66 33.19 0.81
N ASP A 541 13.45 34.41 1.31
CA ASP A 541 14.46 35.06 2.14
C ASP A 541 14.55 34.32 3.49
N ALA A 542 15.77 34.02 3.92
CA ALA A 542 16.01 33.34 5.17
C ALA A 542 15.64 34.24 6.36
N ASN A 543 14.96 33.66 7.36
CA ASN A 543 14.64 34.39 8.58
C ASN A 543 14.57 33.50 9.82
N ASP A 544 15.28 32.38 9.83
CA ASP A 544 15.10 31.37 10.88
C ASP A 544 16.32 31.22 11.77
N TRP A 545 16.07 30.80 12.99
CA TRP A 545 17.07 30.72 14.04
C TRP A 545 17.34 29.27 14.44
N ILE A 546 18.59 28.98 14.82
CA ILE A 546 18.93 27.87 15.69
C ILE A 546 19.49 28.41 17.00
N ILE A 547 18.95 27.91 18.11
CA ILE A 547 19.20 28.42 19.46
C ILE A 547 19.88 27.34 20.30
N THR A 548 20.94 27.71 21.00
CA THR A 548 21.64 26.83 21.95
C THR A 548 20.74 26.43 23.13
N PRO A 549 21.12 25.37 23.87
CA PRO A 549 20.66 25.20 25.25
C PRO A 549 20.87 26.47 26.10
N GLY A 550 20.23 26.50 27.26
CA GLY A 550 20.46 27.56 28.24
C GLY A 550 21.89 27.54 28.77
N LEU A 551 22.47 28.71 28.98
CA LEU A 551 23.84 28.91 29.45
C LEU A 551 23.82 29.81 30.70
N ASN A 552 24.45 29.37 31.78
CA ASN A 552 24.58 30.15 33.00
C ASN A 552 25.65 31.24 32.81
N LEU A 553 25.21 32.49 32.63
CA LEU A 553 26.11 33.62 32.46
C LEU A 553 25.96 34.63 33.61
N GLN A 554 27.08 35.21 34.04
CA GLN A 554 27.14 36.06 35.22
C GLN A 554 27.35 37.53 34.86
N LYS A 555 26.75 38.41 35.65
CA LYS A 555 26.85 39.86 35.55
C LYS A 555 28.31 40.32 35.57
N ASN A 556 28.61 41.33 34.76
CA ASN A 556 29.91 41.97 34.59
C ASN A 556 31.03 41.07 34.07
N LYS A 557 30.73 39.82 33.72
CA LYS A 557 31.67 38.95 33.00
C LYS A 557 31.56 39.17 31.49
N THR A 558 32.69 38.99 30.83
CA THR A 558 32.81 39.02 29.38
C THR A 558 33.08 37.60 28.89
N TYR A 559 32.36 37.21 27.85
CA TYR A 559 32.47 35.90 27.25
C TYR A 559 32.87 36.04 25.79
N LYS A 560 33.65 35.07 25.29
CA LYS A 560 33.98 34.92 23.88
C LYS A 560 33.23 33.70 23.35
N LEU A 561 32.33 33.92 22.41
CA LEU A 561 31.75 32.89 21.56
C LEU A 561 32.72 32.61 20.41
N ILE A 562 32.96 31.34 20.12
CA ILE A 562 33.69 30.82 18.96
C ILE A 562 32.74 29.85 18.26
N PHE A 563 32.72 29.87 16.92
CA PHE A 563 31.97 28.91 16.12
C PHE A 563 32.54 28.85 14.71
N ASP A 564 32.41 27.70 14.08
CA ASP A 564 32.80 27.49 12.70
C ASP A 564 31.58 27.57 11.78
N THR A 565 31.71 28.27 10.66
CA THR A 565 30.70 28.23 9.60
C THR A 565 31.33 28.15 8.22
N TYR A 566 30.60 27.55 7.27
CA TYR A 566 30.96 27.50 5.85
C TYR A 566 29.69 27.36 4.97
N ARG A 567 29.87 27.57 3.66
CA ARG A 567 28.85 27.34 2.63
C ARG A 567 29.33 26.35 1.58
N ASP A 568 28.39 25.66 0.94
CA ASP A 568 28.66 24.57 -0.01
C ASP A 568 28.80 25.01 -1.47
N VAL A 569 28.25 26.17 -1.84
CA VAL A 569 28.20 26.62 -3.24
C VAL A 569 28.86 27.99 -3.42
N LYS A 570 29.97 28.02 -4.16
CA LYS A 570 30.83 29.21 -4.36
C LYS A 570 30.11 30.45 -4.91
N ARG A 571 29.05 30.29 -5.71
CA ARG A 571 28.33 31.43 -6.32
C ARG A 571 27.30 32.09 -5.41
N TYR A 572 26.96 31.48 -4.27
CA TYR A 572 25.88 31.91 -3.38
C TYR A 572 26.45 32.53 -2.11
N GLU A 573 26.18 33.80 -1.87
CA GLU A 573 26.67 34.50 -0.68
C GLU A 573 25.68 34.32 0.47
N GLU A 574 26.00 33.35 1.33
CA GLU A 574 25.27 33.15 2.57
C GLU A 574 25.63 34.21 3.61
N VAL A 575 24.66 34.60 4.42
CA VAL A 575 24.84 35.55 5.52
C VAL A 575 24.05 35.09 6.73
N MET A 576 24.68 35.17 7.90
CA MET A 576 24.04 34.92 9.18
C MET A 576 24.33 36.04 10.18
N SER A 577 23.42 36.25 11.12
CA SER A 577 23.66 37.07 12.31
C SER A 577 23.69 36.18 13.55
N VAL A 578 24.23 36.72 14.65
CA VAL A 578 24.30 36.04 15.96
C VAL A 578 23.65 36.93 16.99
N GLY A 579 22.71 36.37 17.74
CA GLY A 579 21.97 37.05 18.81
C GLY A 579 22.16 36.38 20.17
N LEU A 580 21.87 37.14 21.23
CA LEU A 580 21.86 36.69 22.61
C LEU A 580 20.53 37.07 23.28
N GLY A 581 19.81 36.09 23.80
CA GLY A 581 18.53 36.27 24.47
C GLY A 581 18.47 35.60 25.85
N ALA A 582 17.53 36.00 26.70
CA ALA A 582 17.27 35.40 28.02
C ALA A 582 16.02 34.49 28.03
N SER A 583 15.40 34.29 26.88
CA SER A 583 14.26 33.41 26.64
C SER A 583 14.43 32.73 25.28
N MET A 584 13.49 31.86 24.89
CA MET A 584 13.45 31.28 23.53
C MET A 584 12.75 32.18 22.50
N ASN A 585 12.25 33.36 22.90
CA ASN A 585 11.61 34.30 21.99
C ASN A 585 12.67 35.11 21.24
N VAL A 586 12.86 34.82 19.96
CA VAL A 586 13.92 35.43 19.14
C VAL A 586 13.72 36.92 18.89
N ASP A 587 12.49 37.44 19.00
CA ASP A 587 12.20 38.87 18.86
C ASP A 587 12.87 39.71 19.97
N ASP A 588 13.19 39.09 21.11
CA ASP A 588 13.85 39.75 22.25
C ASP A 588 15.38 39.68 22.18
N TYR A 589 15.96 39.06 21.15
CA TYR A 589 17.40 38.80 21.08
C TYR A 589 18.18 40.08 20.75
N LYS A 590 19.26 40.31 21.50
CA LYS A 590 20.23 41.34 21.17
C LYS A 590 21.23 40.79 20.16
N ILE A 591 21.30 41.38 18.98
CA ILE A 591 22.34 41.05 17.98
C ILE A 591 23.72 41.41 18.53
N ILE A 592 24.61 40.42 18.55
CA ILE A 592 26.02 40.53 18.99
C ILE A 592 27.00 40.40 17.82
N ALA A 593 26.57 39.86 16.68
CA ALA A 593 27.22 40.00 15.38
C ALA A 593 26.15 40.11 14.29
N ASP A 594 26.20 41.16 13.49
CA ASP A 594 25.16 41.50 12.51
C ASP A 594 25.39 40.88 11.12
N SER A 595 26.64 40.62 10.74
CA SER A 595 26.99 40.02 9.45
C SER A 595 28.17 39.07 9.56
N VAL A 596 27.89 37.77 9.47
CA VAL A 596 28.87 36.69 9.37
C VAL A 596 28.70 36.02 8.02
N HIS A 597 29.78 35.98 7.24
CA HIS A 597 29.80 35.45 5.88
C HIS A 597 30.56 34.12 5.85
N PRO A 598 29.87 32.99 5.67
CA PRO A 598 30.52 31.69 5.59
C PRO A 598 31.39 31.56 4.34
N GLU A 599 32.61 31.05 4.52
CA GLU A 599 33.55 30.80 3.43
C GLU A 599 33.17 29.56 2.60
N TYR A 600 33.54 29.54 1.33
CA TYR A 600 33.22 28.42 0.43
C TYR A 600 34.06 27.18 0.77
N ASN A 601 33.40 26.09 1.19
CA ASN A 601 33.97 24.77 1.48
C ASN A 601 35.12 24.74 2.50
N ILE A 602 35.28 25.79 3.31
CA ILE A 602 36.30 25.88 4.35
C ILE A 602 35.60 26.25 5.66
N PRO A 603 35.47 25.31 6.61
CA PRO A 603 35.03 25.63 7.97
C PRO A 603 35.94 26.72 8.54
N THR A 604 35.37 27.91 8.75
CA THR A 604 36.14 29.08 9.17
C THR A 604 35.70 29.48 10.57
N PRO A 605 36.63 29.59 11.54
CA PRO A 605 36.30 30.02 12.89
C PRO A 605 36.01 31.53 12.92
N HIS A 606 34.89 31.87 13.54
CA HIS A 606 34.50 33.23 13.90
C HIS A 606 34.51 33.37 15.42
N SER A 607 34.73 34.59 15.91
CA SER A 607 34.63 34.89 17.33
C SER A 607 33.93 36.20 17.61
N VAL A 608 33.08 36.22 18.65
CA VAL A 608 32.31 37.38 19.08
C VAL A 608 32.45 37.52 20.60
N THR A 609 32.76 38.72 21.08
CA THR A 609 32.89 39.00 22.51
C THR A 609 31.68 39.81 23.00
N PHE A 610 31.11 39.43 24.14
CA PHE A 610 29.96 40.14 24.73
C PHE A 610 30.02 40.14 26.27
N THR A 611 29.44 41.17 26.88
CA THR A 611 29.41 41.39 28.34
C THR A 611 27.99 41.31 28.88
N ILE A 612 27.83 40.61 30.01
CA ILE A 612 26.52 40.32 30.61
C ILE A 612 26.17 41.36 31.67
N LYS A 613 24.93 41.87 31.63
CA LYS A 613 24.47 42.95 32.51
C LYS A 613 23.77 42.45 33.79
N LYS A 614 23.26 41.22 33.77
CA LYS A 614 22.51 40.61 34.87
C LYS A 614 22.79 39.11 34.88
N ASP A 615 22.89 38.51 36.07
CA ASP A 615 22.95 37.06 36.19
C ASP A 615 21.69 36.44 35.59
N GLY A 616 21.86 35.34 34.85
CA GLY A 616 20.73 34.63 34.28
C GLY A 616 21.14 33.50 33.35
N VAL A 617 20.11 32.78 32.90
CA VAL A 617 20.23 31.83 31.80
C VAL A 617 20.06 32.59 30.50
N TYR A 618 21.03 32.44 29.62
CA TYR A 618 21.03 33.05 28.29
C TYR A 618 21.15 31.98 27.20
N HIS A 619 20.74 32.35 26.00
CA HIS A 619 20.82 31.52 24.81
C HIS A 619 21.53 32.28 23.70
N VAL A 620 22.44 31.61 23.00
CA VAL A 620 23.00 32.12 21.75
C VAL A 620 22.12 31.63 20.60
N GLY A 621 21.71 32.55 19.75
CA GLY A 621 20.95 32.27 18.54
C GLY A 621 21.79 32.56 17.30
N PHE A 622 21.75 31.65 16.33
CA PHE A 622 22.35 31.83 15.01
C PHE A 622 21.22 31.99 14.00
N HIS A 623 21.15 33.15 13.37
CA HIS A 623 20.04 33.58 12.52
C HIS A 623 20.48 33.57 11.06
N ALA A 624 19.85 32.75 10.24
CA ALA A 624 20.06 32.81 8.80
C ALA A 624 19.32 34.02 8.23
N ILE A 625 20.04 34.90 7.53
CA ILE A 625 19.52 36.16 6.95
C ILE A 625 19.86 36.31 5.46
N SER A 626 20.27 35.21 4.83
CA SER A 626 20.52 35.13 3.40
C SER A 626 19.28 35.57 2.59
N PRO A 627 19.43 36.33 1.50
CA PRO A 627 18.31 36.60 0.59
C PRO A 627 17.85 35.31 -0.10
N LYS A 628 16.72 35.34 -0.80
CA LYS A 628 16.27 34.21 -1.62
C LYS A 628 17.28 33.85 -2.72
N LYS A 629 17.16 32.62 -3.24
CA LYS A 629 18.04 32.01 -4.26
C LYS A 629 19.45 31.72 -3.77
N GLN A 630 19.60 31.43 -2.48
CA GLN A 630 20.84 30.95 -1.89
C GLN A 630 20.75 29.42 -1.67
N SER A 631 21.72 28.84 -0.99
CA SER A 631 21.88 27.40 -0.78
C SER A 631 21.80 27.03 0.69
N ALA A 632 22.93 26.92 1.38
CA ALA A 632 23.03 26.35 2.71
C ALA A 632 24.13 26.98 3.56
N ILE A 633 23.81 27.19 4.85
CA ILE A 633 24.76 27.57 5.90
C ILE A 633 25.01 26.35 6.77
N PHE A 634 26.28 26.01 7.00
CA PHE A 634 26.67 24.97 7.94
C PHE A 634 27.27 25.62 9.18
N LEU A 635 26.99 25.06 10.35
CA LEU A 635 27.46 25.55 11.64
C LEU A 635 28.08 24.38 12.43
N ASN A 636 29.24 24.60 13.05
CA ASN A 636 29.88 23.59 13.89
C ASN A 636 30.77 24.23 14.98
N ASN A 637 31.32 23.42 15.88
CA ASN A 637 32.35 23.79 16.88
C ASN A 637 31.98 25.05 17.68
N ILE A 638 30.79 25.05 18.29
CA ILE A 638 30.32 26.15 19.12
C ILE A 638 31.01 26.07 20.49
N GLU A 639 31.76 27.09 20.86
CA GLU A 639 32.45 27.19 22.14
C GLU A 639 32.21 28.56 22.78
N ILE A 640 31.94 28.58 24.09
CA ILE A 640 31.78 29.81 24.87
C ILE A 640 32.70 29.71 26.07
N ILE A 641 33.60 30.68 26.20
CA ILE A 641 34.56 30.76 27.30
C ILE A 641 34.49 32.14 27.96
N GLU A 642 34.73 32.19 29.27
CA GLU A 642 34.98 33.46 29.97
C GLU A 642 36.29 34.06 29.49
N THR A 643 36.32 35.37 29.24
CA THR A 643 37.52 36.08 28.79
C THR A 643 37.63 37.46 29.44
N ILE A 644 38.85 37.99 29.46
CA ILE A 644 39.13 39.36 29.89
C ILE A 644 39.31 40.20 28.62
N PRO A 645 38.61 41.34 28.45
CA PRO A 645 38.80 42.18 27.27
C PRO A 645 40.26 42.60 27.12
N ASN A 646 40.89 42.28 25.98
CA ASN A 646 42.21 42.83 25.64
C ASN A 646 42.02 44.26 25.12
N ALA A 647 42.58 45.25 25.81
CA ALA A 647 42.27 46.67 25.59
C ALA A 647 42.83 47.31 24.29
N ILE A 648 43.41 46.55 23.34
CA ILE A 648 43.88 47.14 22.06
C ILE A 648 43.72 46.12 20.92
N GLU A 649 42.71 46.32 20.07
CA GLU A 649 42.59 45.65 18.77
C GLU A 649 42.76 46.69 17.65
N THR A 650 43.96 46.70 17.06
CA THR A 650 44.30 47.26 15.73
C THR A 650 44.01 48.75 15.43
N ILE A 651 45.07 49.54 15.22
CA ILE A 651 45.01 50.79 14.45
C ILE A 651 44.89 50.41 12.97
N SER A 652 43.74 50.66 12.34
CA SER A 652 43.57 50.51 10.90
C SER A 652 44.35 51.61 10.16
N VAL A 653 45.27 51.23 9.27
CA VAL A 653 45.92 52.18 8.34
C VAL A 653 45.43 51.86 6.93
N LYS A 654 44.50 52.67 6.41
CA LYS A 654 44.19 52.70 4.97
C LYS A 654 45.30 53.44 4.22
N ALA A 655 45.62 52.94 3.03
CA ALA A 655 46.82 53.22 2.24
C ALA A 655 46.98 54.68 1.74
N LYS A 656 48.16 55.29 1.97
CA LYS A 656 49.24 55.54 0.97
C LYS A 656 50.30 56.53 1.51
N GLU A 657 51.56 56.17 1.31
CA GLU A 657 52.75 57.05 1.20
C GLU A 657 53.24 57.87 2.42
N GLN A 658 53.21 57.32 3.63
CA GLN A 658 53.95 57.92 4.74
C GLN A 658 54.61 56.90 5.66
N ILE A 659 55.95 56.83 5.59
CA ILE A 659 56.82 56.07 6.47
C ILE A 659 57.03 56.92 7.74
N ASN A 660 56.44 56.46 8.84
CA ASN A 660 56.76 56.96 10.17
C ASN A 660 57.79 56.01 10.82
N ILE A 661 58.85 56.57 11.37
CA ILE A 661 59.87 55.82 12.13
C ILE A 661 59.79 56.25 13.58
N PHE A 662 59.73 55.28 14.48
CA PHE A 662 59.66 55.51 15.91
C PHE A 662 60.88 54.91 16.63
N SER A 663 61.31 55.55 17.71
CA SER A 663 62.25 54.98 18.67
C SER A 663 61.59 53.85 19.47
N LEU A 664 62.39 53.06 20.20
CA LEU A 664 61.86 52.03 21.10
C LEU A 664 61.05 52.58 22.28
N THR A 665 61.15 53.87 22.57
CA THR A 665 60.34 54.56 23.60
C THR A 665 59.03 55.12 23.04
N GLY A 666 58.74 54.89 21.75
CA GLY A 666 57.49 55.32 21.11
C GLY A 666 57.51 56.74 20.56
N GLU A 667 58.66 57.43 20.62
CA GLU A 667 58.80 58.78 20.07
C GLU A 667 58.99 58.74 18.54
N ARG A 668 58.26 59.59 17.80
CA ARG A 668 58.35 59.65 16.34
C ARG A 668 59.59 60.42 15.92
N VAL A 669 60.56 59.72 15.34
CA VAL A 669 61.86 60.29 14.96
C VAL A 669 61.95 60.66 13.47
N TYR A 670 61.04 60.15 12.62
CA TYR A 670 60.97 60.55 11.21
C TYR A 670 59.57 60.32 10.62
N MET A 671 59.20 61.16 9.64
CA MET A 671 57.97 61.07 8.85
C MET A 671 58.26 61.51 7.40
N GLY A 672 58.06 60.62 6.42
CA GLY A 672 58.32 60.95 5.02
C GLY A 672 57.94 59.81 4.06
N THR A 673 58.12 60.00 2.76
CA THR A 673 57.69 59.02 1.73
C THR A 673 58.75 57.95 1.43
N LYS A 674 59.98 58.10 1.95
CA LYS A 674 61.11 57.14 1.80
C LYS A 674 61.94 57.08 3.10
N ILE A 675 62.65 55.98 3.34
CA ILE A 675 63.55 55.84 4.49
C ILE A 675 64.79 56.73 4.26
N PRO A 676 65.19 57.60 5.21
CA PRO A 676 66.34 58.47 5.06
C PRO A 676 67.64 57.67 4.98
N ALA A 677 68.56 58.07 4.10
CA ALA A 677 69.78 57.32 3.78
C ALA A 677 70.78 57.19 4.96
N LYS A 678 70.63 57.98 6.03
CA LYS A 678 71.45 57.91 7.25
C LYS A 678 70.56 58.06 8.48
N LEU A 679 70.22 56.92 9.10
CA LEU A 679 69.70 56.87 10.46
C LEU A 679 70.88 56.59 11.41
N LYS A 680 70.86 57.19 12.61
CA LYS A 680 71.86 56.89 13.65
C LYS A 680 71.74 55.41 14.04
N LYS A 681 72.88 54.76 14.32
CA LYS A 681 72.92 53.36 14.77
C LYS A 681 72.00 53.17 15.97
N GLY A 682 71.14 52.16 15.91
CA GLY A 682 70.09 51.97 16.90
C GLY A 682 68.96 51.10 16.40
N VAL A 683 67.96 50.88 17.25
CA VAL A 683 66.81 50.03 16.96
C VAL A 683 65.57 50.91 16.81
N TYR A 684 64.83 50.72 15.72
CA TYR A 684 63.65 51.52 15.39
C TYR A 684 62.50 50.63 14.95
N ILE A 685 61.27 51.15 15.06
CA ILE A 685 60.10 50.56 14.40
C ILE A 685 59.87 51.31 13.10
N ILE A 686 60.08 50.64 11.96
CA ILE A 686 59.86 51.17 10.62
C ILE A 686 58.76 50.34 9.97
N ASN A 687 57.66 50.98 9.56
CA ASN A 687 56.50 50.30 8.95
C ASN A 687 56.00 49.10 9.77
N GLY A 688 55.95 49.25 11.10
CA GLY A 688 55.47 48.20 12.02
C GLY A 688 56.45 47.05 12.28
N LYS A 689 57.68 47.09 11.75
CA LYS A 689 58.71 46.08 12.01
C LYS A 689 59.91 46.67 12.76
N LYS A 690 60.44 45.89 13.71
CA LYS A 690 61.67 46.21 14.44
C LYS A 690 62.87 46.04 13.51
N THR A 691 63.59 47.13 13.28
CA THR A 691 64.74 47.18 12.39
C THR A 691 65.95 47.71 13.16
N VAL A 692 67.09 47.02 13.04
CA VAL A 692 68.36 47.43 13.66
C VAL A 692 69.24 48.09 12.60
N ILE A 693 69.54 49.38 12.79
CA ILE A 693 70.48 50.13 11.95
C ILE A 693 71.87 49.99 12.58
N LYS A 694 72.78 49.35 11.85
CA LYS A 694 74.12 48.98 12.34
C LYS A 694 75.21 49.98 12.02
#